data_AF-A0AAD1YT40-F1
#
_entry.id   AF-A0AAD1YT40-F1
#
_cell.length_a   1.000
_cell.length_b   1.000
_cell.length_c   1.000
_cell.angle_alpha   90.00
_cell.angle_beta   90.00
_cell.angle_gamma   90.00
#
_symmetry.space_group_name_H-M   'P 1'
#
loop_
_entity.id
_entity.type
_entity.pdbx_description
1 polymer ?
#
loop_
_entity_poly.entity_id
_entity_poly.type
_entity_poly.pdbx_seq_one_letter_code
_entity_poly.pdbx_strand_id
1 'polypeptide(L)'
;MYLPTYCSSSSILRACRIRTASTLSASAPSFSSVVASRTSAKRDSVPFSSLSSVSFRSRSFSSSLRSSALRWSHGVDWRSPVSLRAQIRTASPVLERLERKIATMASENPFKGIFTALPKPGGGEFGKFYSLPALNDPRIDKLPYSIRILLESAIRNCDNFQVTKEDVQKIIDWENSAPKQVEIPFKPARVLLQDFTGVPAVVDLASMRDAMKNLGSDPDKINPLVPVDLVIDHSVQVDFARSENAVQANMDIEFKRNKERFAFLKWGSTAFRNMLVVPPGSGIVHQVNLEYLGRVVFNTDGILYPDSVVGTDSHTTMIDGLGVAGWGVGGIEAEATMLGQPMSMVLPGVVGFRLSGKLNDGVTATDLVLTVTQMLRKHGVVGKFVEFYGEGMSQLSLADRATIANMSPEYGATMGFFPVDHVTLQYLQLTGRSDETIAMIEAYLRANNMFVDYNELQQERVYSSYLDLDLANVEPCISGPKRPHDRVPLKDMKVDWHSCLDNKVGFKGFAVPKEEQEKVVKFTYHGQPAELKHGSVVIAAITSCTNTSNPSVMLGAGLVAKKACELGLEVKPWVKTSLAPGSGVVTKYLLQSGLQSYLNQQGFHIVGYGCTTCIGNSGDLDESVASAITDNDIVAAAVLSGNRNFEGRVHPLTRANYLASPPLVVAYALAGTVDIDFEKEPIGTGKDGKSVYFKDVWPTSAEIAEAVQSSVLPDMFKSTYEAITKGNPIWNQLSVPSSSLYSWDPNSTYIHKPPYFCGMTMDPPGARGVKDAYCLLLFGDSITTDHISPAGSIHKDSPAAKYLMERGVDRKDFNSYGSRRGNDEVMARGTFANIRIVNKLLNGEVGPKTIHIPTGEKLYVYDAAMRYKSAGQDTIVIAGAEYGSGSSRDWAAKGPMLQGVKAVIAKSFERIHRSNLVGMGIIPLCFKPGEDADTLGLTGHECYTIDLPAKVSDIRPGQDITVTTDNGKAFTCTVRFDTEVELTYFEQGGILHQDERDSTMDASENFIPFPLWDQENSPKLFVQLHACLRSRFRPTSYMVELDIQIPTTYDPFAEAKDSGAPGAKEYVHIRIQQRNGKKSLTTVQGLRKEFSYEKILKDLKKDFCCNGNVVQDKELGKVIQLQGDQRKNVSQFLVSAGLVKKDQIKIHGF
;
A
#
# COMPACT_ATOMS: atom_id res chain seq x y z
N MET A 1 51.92 33.80 20.95
CA MET A 1 52.54 33.11 19.79
C MET A 1 51.69 31.87 19.50
N TYR A 2 51.26 31.55 18.28
CA TYR A 2 51.11 32.35 17.06
C TYR A 2 50.02 31.67 16.15
N LEU A 3 49.36 32.45 15.28
CA LEU A 3 48.42 32.01 14.21
C LEU A 3 49.17 31.29 13.06
N PRO A 4 48.56 30.55 12.08
CA PRO A 4 47.31 30.78 11.28
C PRO A 4 46.30 29.60 11.27
N THR A 5 45.04 29.58 10.78
CA THR A 5 44.18 30.27 9.75
C THR A 5 44.11 29.70 8.32
N TYR A 6 42.99 29.01 8.04
CA TYR A 6 42.08 29.06 6.86
C TYR A 6 42.54 28.93 5.38
N CYS A 7 41.66 28.22 4.65
CA CYS A 7 41.22 28.40 3.24
C CYS A 7 41.97 27.77 2.05
N SER A 8 41.15 27.04 1.27
CA SER A 8 41.04 26.92 -0.20
C SER A 8 42.27 27.04 -1.12
N SER A 9 42.27 26.22 -2.19
CA SER A 9 43.14 26.42 -3.35
C SER A 9 42.44 26.05 -4.65
N SER A 10 42.34 27.01 -5.56
CA SER A 10 42.02 26.82 -6.98
C SER A 10 43.11 27.52 -7.80
N SER A 11 43.48 26.96 -8.96
CA SER A 11 44.61 27.45 -9.77
C SER A 11 44.65 26.76 -11.16
N ILE A 12 45.20 27.34 -12.22
CA ILE A 12 45.30 28.76 -12.67
C ILE A 12 45.86 28.75 -14.11
N LEU A 13 45.46 29.69 -14.98
CA LEU A 13 46.35 30.29 -15.99
C LEU A 13 45.80 31.65 -16.46
N ARG A 14 46.59 32.40 -17.25
CA ARG A 14 46.65 33.87 -17.10
C ARG A 14 47.20 34.61 -18.33
N ALA A 15 46.36 35.37 -19.03
CA ALA A 15 46.75 36.38 -20.03
C ALA A 15 46.03 37.72 -19.77
N CYS A 16 46.55 38.85 -20.28
CA CYS A 16 46.24 40.18 -19.70
C CYS A 16 46.45 41.34 -20.71
N ARG A 17 45.58 42.39 -20.68
CA ARG A 17 45.97 43.83 -20.60
C ARG A 17 44.81 44.86 -20.76
N ILE A 18 44.76 45.80 -19.79
CA ILE A 18 44.64 47.29 -19.96
C ILE A 18 43.28 48.01 -20.19
N ARG A 19 42.88 48.76 -19.13
CA ARG A 19 42.29 50.14 -19.02
C ARG A 19 40.81 50.50 -19.39
N THR A 20 40.24 51.32 -18.48
CA THR A 20 39.23 52.43 -18.62
C THR A 20 37.83 52.07 -19.16
N ALA A 21 36.74 52.21 -18.37
CA ALA A 21 35.99 53.44 -17.99
C ALA A 21 35.07 53.97 -19.14
N SER A 22 33.82 54.45 -18.95
CA SER A 22 32.96 54.67 -17.76
C SER A 22 31.47 54.90 -18.19
N THR A 23 30.55 55.13 -17.22
CA THR A 23 29.20 55.77 -17.37
C THR A 23 28.13 55.05 -18.23
N LEU A 24 26.84 55.45 -18.26
CA LEU A 24 25.79 55.59 -17.19
C LEU A 24 24.43 55.95 -17.87
N SER A 25 23.29 55.84 -17.15
CA SER A 25 21.89 56.22 -17.57
C SER A 25 21.31 55.41 -18.76
N ALA A 26 20.02 54.99 -18.81
CA ALA A 26 18.71 55.63 -18.54
C ALA A 26 18.26 56.61 -19.66
N SER A 27 16.99 56.75 -20.06
CA SER A 27 15.69 56.31 -19.48
C SER A 27 14.58 56.10 -20.55
N ALA A 28 13.36 55.75 -20.11
CA ALA A 28 12.08 55.69 -20.87
C ALA A 28 11.47 57.13 -21.09
N PRO A 29 10.18 57.40 -21.47
CA PRO A 29 8.98 56.52 -21.52
C PRO A 29 7.89 56.76 -22.63
N SER A 30 6.86 55.89 -22.61
CA SER A 30 5.41 56.08 -22.87
C SER A 30 4.84 57.05 -23.92
N PHE A 31 3.81 56.60 -24.67
CA PHE A 31 2.45 57.21 -24.64
C PHE A 31 1.38 56.21 -25.13
N SER A 32 0.08 56.58 -25.17
CA SER A 32 -1.04 55.63 -25.11
C SER A 32 -2.30 55.97 -25.94
N SER A 33 -3.15 54.94 -26.11
CA SER A 33 -4.64 54.98 -26.17
C SER A 33 -5.42 55.08 -27.50
N VAL A 34 -6.53 54.31 -27.54
CA VAL A 34 -7.87 54.63 -28.09
C VAL A 34 -8.11 54.71 -29.64
N VAL A 35 -9.25 54.30 -30.23
CA VAL A 35 -10.22 53.19 -29.98
C VAL A 35 -11.23 53.09 -31.17
N ALA A 36 -11.91 51.93 -31.38
CA ALA A 36 -13.15 51.72 -32.17
C ALA A 36 -13.14 51.96 -33.72
N SER A 37 -14.12 51.48 -34.52
CA SER A 37 -14.92 50.22 -34.48
C SER A 37 -15.77 49.96 -35.77
N ARG A 38 -16.21 48.70 -35.96
CA ARG A 38 -17.48 48.23 -36.61
C ARG A 38 -17.72 48.26 -38.15
N THR A 39 -17.84 47.02 -38.68
CA THR A 39 -18.95 46.46 -39.53
C THR A 39 -19.11 46.70 -41.05
N SER A 40 -19.46 45.59 -41.73
CA SER A 40 -20.45 45.44 -42.84
C SER A 40 -20.03 45.41 -44.34
N ALA A 41 -19.58 44.22 -44.77
CA ALA A 41 -20.17 43.40 -45.86
C ALA A 41 -20.30 43.86 -47.35
N LYS A 42 -19.91 42.91 -48.23
CA LYS A 42 -20.33 42.61 -49.64
C LYS A 42 -19.64 43.28 -50.86
N ARG A 43 -19.00 42.38 -51.63
CA ARG A 43 -19.05 42.17 -53.11
C ARG A 43 -18.26 43.06 -54.09
N ASP A 44 -17.51 42.39 -54.98
CA ASP A 44 -17.52 42.41 -56.47
C ASP A 44 -16.10 42.21 -57.08
N SER A 45 -15.85 41.84 -58.34
CA SER A 45 -16.51 40.85 -59.23
C SER A 45 -15.66 40.61 -60.53
N VAL A 46 -15.62 39.38 -61.09
CA VAL A 46 -15.67 39.02 -62.55
C VAL A 46 -14.51 39.51 -63.48
N PRO A 47 -13.92 38.71 -64.43
CA PRO A 47 -14.63 38.21 -65.63
C PRO A 47 -14.26 36.84 -66.27
N PHE A 48 -15.27 36.25 -66.98
CA PHE A 48 -15.32 35.45 -68.24
C PHE A 48 -14.15 34.53 -68.67
N SER A 49 -14.30 33.36 -69.35
CA SER A 49 -15.41 32.65 -70.07
C SER A 49 -14.91 31.23 -70.49
N SER A 50 -15.65 30.20 -70.94
CA SER A 50 -17.09 29.79 -71.06
C SER A 50 -17.08 28.24 -71.39
N LEU A 51 -17.99 27.48 -72.04
CA LEU A 51 -19.30 27.60 -72.73
C LEU A 51 -19.99 26.19 -72.74
N SER A 52 -21.29 26.08 -72.38
CA SER A 52 -22.35 25.09 -72.82
C SER A 52 -22.07 23.54 -72.98
N SER A 53 -23.00 22.57 -72.79
CA SER A 53 -24.48 22.57 -72.71
C SER A 53 -25.15 21.31 -72.05
N VAL A 54 -26.17 21.53 -71.19
CA VAL A 54 -27.56 20.95 -71.23
C VAL A 54 -27.84 19.42 -71.15
N SER A 55 -28.11 18.94 -69.92
CA SER A 55 -29.36 18.33 -69.39
C SER A 55 -29.98 16.93 -69.74
N PHE A 56 -30.46 16.28 -68.66
CA PHE A 56 -31.67 15.43 -68.47
C PHE A 56 -31.74 13.92 -68.87
N ARG A 57 -32.73 13.24 -68.25
CA ARG A 57 -32.96 11.77 -68.17
C ARG A 57 -33.78 11.19 -69.33
N SER A 58 -33.57 9.91 -69.67
CA SER A 58 -34.65 8.94 -69.99
C SER A 58 -34.17 7.47 -69.89
N ARG A 59 -35.06 6.49 -70.14
CA ARG A 59 -34.81 5.03 -70.08
C ARG A 59 -35.16 4.36 -71.41
N SER A 60 -34.39 3.35 -71.84
CA SER A 60 -34.80 2.14 -72.62
C SER A 60 -33.57 1.49 -73.29
N PHE A 61 -33.57 0.23 -73.77
CA PHE A 61 -34.09 -1.06 -73.27
C PHE A 61 -33.47 -2.17 -74.15
N SER A 62 -33.63 -3.46 -73.80
CA SER A 62 -33.27 -4.66 -74.61
C SER A 62 -31.75 -4.93 -74.78
N SER A 63 -31.24 -6.15 -74.98
CA SER A 63 -31.74 -7.55 -74.81
C SER A 63 -30.56 -8.52 -75.08
N SER A 64 -30.50 -9.78 -74.61
CA SER A 64 -31.20 -10.55 -73.56
C SER A 64 -30.49 -11.92 -73.38
N LEU A 65 -31.07 -12.84 -72.58
CA LEU A 65 -30.73 -14.28 -72.42
C LEU A 65 -29.50 -14.59 -71.53
N ARG A 66 -29.55 -15.50 -70.53
CA ARG A 66 -30.57 -16.51 -70.14
C ARG A 66 -30.68 -16.71 -68.62
N SER A 67 -31.93 -16.90 -68.14
CA SER A 67 -32.42 -17.60 -66.91
C SER A 67 -31.73 -17.39 -65.53
N SER A 68 -32.33 -16.92 -64.40
CA SER A 68 -33.67 -17.06 -63.76
C SER A 68 -33.86 -18.34 -62.89
N ALA A 69 -34.37 -18.37 -61.64
CA ALA A 69 -34.88 -17.34 -60.70
C ALA A 69 -34.80 -17.87 -59.21
N LEU A 70 -34.72 -17.05 -58.13
CA LEU A 70 -35.80 -16.63 -57.17
C LEU A 70 -36.77 -17.75 -56.68
N ARG A 71 -37.24 -17.85 -55.41
CA ARG A 71 -37.22 -16.95 -54.21
C ARG A 71 -37.51 -17.70 -52.87
N TRP A 72 -37.33 -17.01 -51.74
CA TRP A 72 -37.70 -17.25 -50.32
C TRP A 72 -38.67 -18.39 -49.89
N SER A 73 -38.44 -18.97 -48.68
CA SER A 73 -39.34 -18.86 -47.48
C SER A 73 -38.85 -19.69 -46.26
N HIS A 74 -39.66 -19.81 -45.19
CA HIS A 74 -39.31 -20.34 -43.85
C HIS A 74 -39.34 -21.88 -43.73
N GLY A 75 -38.62 -22.44 -42.73
CA GLY A 75 -39.20 -23.49 -41.87
C GLY A 75 -38.36 -24.74 -41.52
N VAL A 76 -38.10 -24.91 -40.21
CA VAL A 76 -38.15 -26.17 -39.43
C VAL A 76 -37.33 -27.41 -39.88
N ASP A 77 -36.06 -27.43 -39.46
CA ASP A 77 -35.46 -28.41 -38.50
C ASP A 77 -35.12 -29.90 -38.85
N TRP A 78 -34.17 -30.43 -38.04
CA TRP A 78 -33.70 -31.83 -37.84
C TRP A 78 -33.08 -32.65 -39.00
N ARG A 79 -31.72 -32.75 -39.01
CA ARG A 79 -30.92 -33.98 -38.71
C ARG A 79 -29.40 -33.82 -38.95
N SER A 80 -28.60 -34.59 -38.21
CA SER A 80 -27.12 -34.58 -38.09
C SER A 80 -26.56 -36.03 -38.16
N PRO A 81 -25.23 -36.31 -38.10
CA PRO A 81 -24.05 -35.63 -38.66
C PRO A 81 -22.96 -36.57 -39.26
N VAL A 82 -22.13 -36.10 -40.21
CA VAL A 82 -20.79 -36.68 -40.58
C VAL A 82 -19.91 -35.58 -41.19
N SER A 83 -18.60 -35.38 -40.91
CA SER A 83 -17.81 -35.66 -39.70
C SER A 83 -16.60 -34.70 -39.64
N LEU A 84 -16.18 -34.27 -38.45
CA LEU A 84 -15.07 -33.32 -38.24
C LEU A 84 -13.72 -34.06 -38.09
N ARG A 85 -13.11 -34.53 -39.18
CA ARG A 85 -11.87 -35.35 -39.09
C ARG A 85 -10.73 -35.02 -40.07
N ALA A 86 -10.87 -34.02 -40.94
CA ALA A 86 -9.87 -33.70 -41.97
C ALA A 86 -8.93 -32.52 -41.65
N GLN A 87 -9.31 -31.58 -40.77
CA GLN A 87 -8.59 -30.32 -40.59
C GLN A 87 -7.59 -30.27 -39.41
N ILE A 88 -7.49 -31.33 -38.59
CA ILE A 88 -6.69 -31.32 -37.35
C ILE A 88 -5.18 -31.59 -37.59
N ARG A 89 -4.79 -32.04 -38.80
CA ARG A 89 -3.43 -32.61 -39.04
C ARG A 89 -2.31 -31.62 -39.42
N THR A 90 -2.53 -30.31 -39.41
CA THR A 90 -1.50 -29.32 -39.77
C THR A 90 -1.03 -28.41 -38.63
N ALA A 91 -1.70 -28.41 -37.46
CA ALA A 91 -1.30 -27.62 -36.30
C ALA A 91 -0.53 -28.42 -35.22
N SER A 92 -0.84 -29.72 -35.08
CA SER A 92 -0.29 -30.63 -34.04
C SER A 92 1.23 -30.50 -33.81
N PRO A 93 2.11 -30.52 -34.85
CA PRO A 93 3.56 -30.57 -34.63
C PRO A 93 4.20 -29.30 -34.04
N VAL A 94 3.46 -28.19 -33.98
CA VAL A 94 3.93 -26.94 -33.36
C VAL A 94 3.40 -26.84 -31.93
N LEU A 95 2.11 -27.15 -31.73
CA LEU A 95 1.48 -27.24 -30.41
C LEU A 95 2.17 -28.30 -29.54
N GLU A 96 2.32 -29.54 -30.02
CA GLU A 96 3.04 -30.63 -29.32
C GLU A 96 4.50 -30.31 -28.98
N ARG A 97 5.08 -29.26 -29.59
CA ARG A 97 6.46 -28.82 -29.39
C ARG A 97 6.56 -27.61 -28.45
N LEU A 98 5.46 -26.88 -28.28
CA LEU A 98 5.27 -25.85 -27.27
C LEU A 98 4.79 -26.50 -25.94
N GLU A 99 3.79 -27.37 -26.02
CA GLU A 99 3.30 -28.23 -24.93
C GLU A 99 4.46 -29.03 -24.31
N ARG A 100 5.26 -29.75 -25.12
CA ARG A 100 6.46 -30.45 -24.62
C ARG A 100 7.58 -29.54 -24.11
N LYS A 101 7.56 -28.23 -24.39
CA LYS A 101 8.45 -27.27 -23.72
C LYS A 101 7.89 -26.89 -22.34
N ILE A 102 6.63 -26.48 -22.29
CA ILE A 102 5.97 -26.03 -21.06
C ILE A 102 5.92 -27.18 -20.03
N ALA A 103 5.43 -28.36 -20.44
CA ALA A 103 5.35 -29.56 -19.60
C ALA A 103 6.70 -30.22 -19.27
N THR A 104 7.84 -29.68 -19.71
CA THR A 104 9.19 -30.11 -19.28
C THR A 104 9.99 -29.04 -18.53
N MET A 105 9.47 -27.82 -18.38
CA MET A 105 10.17 -26.73 -17.67
C MET A 105 9.78 -26.56 -16.20
N ALA A 106 8.66 -27.14 -15.75
CA ALA A 106 8.34 -27.25 -14.31
C ALA A 106 9.25 -28.30 -13.63
N SER A 107 10.51 -27.92 -13.39
CA SER A 107 11.53 -28.79 -12.83
C SER A 107 11.46 -28.88 -11.30
N GLU A 108 11.92 -30.00 -10.73
CA GLU A 108 12.09 -30.11 -9.27
C GLU A 108 13.11 -29.07 -8.79
N ASN A 109 12.80 -28.34 -7.70
CA ASN A 109 13.64 -27.22 -7.23
C ASN A 109 15.11 -27.68 -7.08
N PRO A 110 16.06 -27.09 -7.83
CA PRO A 110 17.44 -27.55 -7.87
C PRO A 110 18.18 -27.52 -6.53
N PHE A 111 17.71 -26.69 -5.60
CA PHE A 111 18.28 -26.51 -4.27
C PHE A 111 17.64 -27.43 -3.22
N LYS A 112 16.80 -28.39 -3.62
CA LYS A 112 16.25 -29.45 -2.74
C LYS A 112 17.34 -30.18 -1.94
N GLY A 113 18.56 -30.27 -2.44
CA GLY A 113 19.71 -30.86 -1.72
C GLY A 113 20.16 -30.10 -0.46
N ILE A 114 19.78 -28.83 -0.29
CA ILE A 114 20.03 -28.02 0.92
C ILE A 114 18.76 -27.79 1.76
N PHE A 115 17.65 -28.47 1.44
CA PHE A 115 16.40 -28.39 2.17
C PHE A 115 16.42 -29.35 3.38
N THR A 116 16.63 -28.80 4.58
CA THR A 116 16.94 -29.55 5.81
C THR A 116 15.97 -29.23 6.95
N ALA A 117 15.96 -30.05 7.99
CA ALA A 117 15.15 -29.84 9.19
C ALA A 117 15.79 -28.86 10.18
N LEU A 118 14.96 -28.04 10.84
CA LEU A 118 15.35 -27.23 11.98
C LEU A 118 14.94 -27.95 13.28
N PRO A 119 15.90 -28.49 14.07
CA PRO A 119 15.59 -29.24 15.29
C PRO A 119 15.02 -28.33 16.38
N LYS A 120 14.08 -28.86 17.16
CA LYS A 120 13.44 -28.16 18.28
C LYS A 120 14.08 -28.54 19.63
N PRO A 121 14.39 -27.57 20.52
CA PRO A 121 14.81 -27.86 21.89
C PRO A 121 13.78 -28.73 22.63
N GLY A 122 14.24 -29.82 23.24
CA GLY A 122 13.37 -30.83 23.88
C GLY A 122 12.87 -31.94 22.95
N GLY A 123 13.15 -31.88 21.64
CA GLY A 123 12.85 -32.92 20.66
C GLY A 123 11.81 -32.52 19.62
N GLY A 124 11.87 -33.20 18.47
CA GLY A 124 11.10 -32.86 17.27
C GLY A 124 11.77 -31.79 16.40
N GLU A 125 11.00 -31.26 15.46
CA GLU A 125 11.42 -30.22 14.50
C GLU A 125 10.46 -29.03 14.59
N PHE A 126 10.95 -27.82 14.33
CA PHE A 126 10.08 -26.65 14.12
C PHE A 126 9.50 -26.60 12.70
N GLY A 127 10.21 -27.18 11.74
CA GLY A 127 9.92 -27.14 10.31
C GLY A 127 11.20 -27.39 9.51
N LYS A 128 11.13 -27.21 8.19
CA LYS A 128 12.24 -27.39 7.24
C LYS A 128 12.55 -26.12 6.48
N PHE A 129 13.81 -25.92 6.12
CA PHE A 129 14.30 -24.70 5.47
C PHE A 129 15.40 -24.98 4.46
N TYR A 130 15.58 -24.04 3.52
CA TYR A 130 16.76 -24.02 2.66
C TYR A 130 17.93 -23.40 3.44
N SER A 131 18.96 -24.21 3.70
CA SER A 131 20.13 -23.78 4.46
C SER A 131 21.13 -23.05 3.56
N LEU A 132 21.29 -21.73 3.74
CA LEU A 132 22.26 -20.93 2.99
C LEU A 132 23.72 -21.37 3.25
N PRO A 133 24.15 -21.68 4.49
CA PRO A 133 25.49 -22.21 4.73
C PRO A 133 25.79 -23.52 3.97
N ALA A 134 24.78 -24.36 3.73
CA ALA A 134 24.94 -25.62 3.01
C ALA A 134 25.24 -25.45 1.50
N LEU A 135 25.20 -24.23 0.96
CA LEU A 135 25.73 -23.93 -0.38
C LEU A 135 27.27 -23.94 -0.41
N ASN A 136 27.95 -23.83 0.72
CA ASN A 136 29.42 -23.82 0.85
C ASN A 136 30.13 -22.73 0.02
N ASP A 137 29.47 -21.60 -0.26
CA ASP A 137 30.05 -20.47 -1.01
C ASP A 137 30.45 -19.32 -0.06
N PRO A 138 31.75 -18.99 0.08
CA PRO A 138 32.24 -17.96 1.01
C PRO A 138 31.87 -16.53 0.60
N ARG A 139 31.24 -16.30 -0.56
CA ARG A 139 30.66 -14.99 -0.90
C ARG A 139 29.44 -14.68 -0.03
N ILE A 140 28.64 -15.70 0.31
CA ILE A 140 27.42 -15.56 1.13
C ILE A 140 27.75 -14.93 2.48
N ASP A 141 28.86 -15.33 3.08
CA ASP A 141 29.36 -14.84 4.37
C ASP A 141 29.66 -13.33 4.40
N LYS A 142 29.95 -12.72 3.25
CA LYS A 142 30.18 -11.26 3.12
C LYS A 142 28.92 -10.45 2.83
N LEU A 143 27.84 -11.08 2.37
CA LEU A 143 26.63 -10.37 1.93
C LEU A 143 25.98 -9.55 3.07
N PRO A 144 25.44 -8.36 2.76
CA PRO A 144 24.48 -7.67 3.62
C PRO A 144 23.29 -8.57 3.98
N TYR A 145 22.75 -8.42 5.18
CA TYR A 145 21.62 -9.21 5.67
C TYR A 145 20.38 -9.03 4.76
N SER A 146 20.15 -7.82 4.25
CA SER A 146 19.12 -7.50 3.27
C SER A 146 19.21 -8.34 1.99
N ILE A 147 20.43 -8.64 1.51
CA ILE A 147 20.64 -9.43 0.29
C ILE A 147 20.46 -10.93 0.56
N ARG A 148 20.74 -11.40 1.79
CA ARG A 148 20.47 -12.80 2.20
C ARG A 148 18.98 -13.15 2.15
N ILE A 149 18.09 -12.19 2.40
CA ILE A 149 16.63 -12.39 2.28
C ILE A 149 16.21 -12.53 0.80
N LEU A 150 16.77 -11.73 -0.11
CA LEU A 150 16.56 -11.90 -1.55
C LEU A 150 17.07 -13.26 -2.04
N LEU A 151 18.25 -13.68 -1.55
CA LEU A 151 18.86 -14.96 -1.86
C LEU A 151 17.99 -16.15 -1.43
N GLU A 152 17.46 -16.13 -0.20
CA GLU A 152 16.56 -17.17 0.30
C GLU A 152 15.29 -17.27 -0.55
N SER A 153 14.65 -16.13 -0.86
CA SER A 153 13.44 -16.13 -1.70
C SER A 153 13.73 -16.71 -3.09
N ALA A 154 14.84 -16.33 -3.72
CA ALA A 154 15.21 -16.88 -5.03
C ALA A 154 15.48 -18.40 -4.97
N ILE A 155 16.19 -18.89 -3.95
CA ILE A 155 16.48 -20.32 -3.75
C ILE A 155 15.18 -21.12 -3.55
N ARG A 156 14.32 -20.69 -2.62
CA ARG A 156 13.08 -21.38 -2.27
C ARG A 156 12.07 -21.43 -3.42
N ASN A 157 12.05 -20.40 -4.26
CA ASN A 157 11.14 -20.29 -5.40
C ASN A 157 11.76 -20.73 -6.75
N CYS A 158 12.99 -21.25 -6.77
CA CYS A 158 13.66 -21.67 -8.00
C CYS A 158 12.96 -22.85 -8.69
N ASP A 159 12.28 -22.57 -9.81
CA ASP A 159 11.56 -23.51 -10.68
C ASP A 159 12.26 -23.74 -12.03
N ASN A 160 13.23 -22.88 -12.39
CA ASN A 160 13.83 -22.71 -13.72
C ASN A 160 12.86 -22.18 -14.80
N PHE A 161 11.83 -21.43 -14.39
CA PHE A 161 10.90 -20.73 -15.27
C PHE A 161 10.65 -19.29 -14.79
N GLN A 162 10.00 -19.07 -13.65
CA GLN A 162 9.85 -17.74 -13.05
C GLN A 162 11.11 -17.29 -12.27
N VAL A 163 11.89 -18.24 -11.74
CA VAL A 163 13.13 -18.00 -11.01
C VAL A 163 14.18 -19.04 -11.42
N THR A 164 15.31 -18.59 -11.95
CA THR A 164 16.36 -19.46 -12.50
C THR A 164 17.54 -19.67 -11.55
N LYS A 165 18.35 -20.71 -11.79
CA LYS A 165 19.66 -20.87 -11.13
C LYS A 165 20.57 -19.68 -11.38
N GLU A 166 20.50 -19.14 -12.58
CA GLU A 166 21.25 -17.97 -13.03
C GLU A 166 20.90 -16.74 -12.17
N ASP A 167 19.63 -16.56 -11.79
CA ASP A 167 19.19 -15.51 -10.85
C ASP A 167 19.76 -15.71 -9.45
N VAL A 168 19.71 -16.93 -8.91
CA VAL A 168 20.35 -17.25 -7.63
C VAL A 168 21.85 -16.94 -7.69
N GLN A 169 22.53 -17.28 -8.78
CA GLN A 169 23.95 -16.97 -8.97
C GLN A 169 24.22 -15.46 -9.13
N LYS A 170 23.34 -14.67 -9.76
CA LYS A 170 23.45 -13.20 -9.76
C LYS A 170 23.47 -12.64 -8.33
N ILE A 171 22.62 -13.17 -7.45
CA ILE A 171 22.49 -12.70 -6.06
C ILE A 171 23.69 -13.14 -5.20
N ILE A 172 24.19 -14.36 -5.35
CA ILE A 172 25.43 -14.80 -4.67
C ILE A 172 26.64 -13.96 -5.12
N ASP A 173 26.66 -13.51 -6.38
CA ASP A 173 27.71 -12.66 -6.95
C ASP A 173 27.44 -11.14 -6.80
N TRP A 174 26.60 -10.75 -5.83
CA TRP A 174 26.10 -9.37 -5.62
C TRP A 174 27.16 -8.26 -5.74
N GLU A 175 28.34 -8.45 -5.16
CA GLU A 175 29.45 -7.48 -5.18
C GLU A 175 29.89 -7.13 -6.63
N ASN A 176 29.83 -8.12 -7.53
CA ASN A 176 30.16 -7.97 -8.95
C ASN A 176 28.94 -7.65 -9.83
N SER A 177 27.72 -7.93 -9.38
CA SER A 177 26.52 -7.93 -10.22
C SER A 177 25.61 -6.73 -9.97
N ALA A 178 25.45 -6.27 -8.73
CA ALA A 178 24.69 -5.06 -8.41
C ALA A 178 25.27 -3.78 -9.05
N PRO A 179 26.61 -3.57 -9.15
CA PRO A 179 27.18 -2.43 -9.88
C PRO A 179 26.91 -2.45 -11.39
N LYS A 180 26.57 -3.62 -11.95
CA LYS A 180 26.16 -3.79 -13.36
C LYS A 180 24.64 -3.61 -13.55
N GLN A 181 23.91 -3.30 -12.49
CA GLN A 181 22.45 -3.15 -12.47
C GLN A 181 21.71 -4.38 -13.01
N VAL A 182 22.20 -5.59 -12.73
CA VAL A 182 21.52 -6.82 -13.17
C VAL A 182 20.15 -6.95 -12.52
N GLU A 183 19.21 -7.55 -13.24
CA GLU A 183 17.85 -7.78 -12.75
C GLU A 183 17.69 -9.17 -12.12
N ILE A 184 16.84 -9.25 -11.11
CA ILE A 184 16.46 -10.47 -10.41
C ILE A 184 14.93 -10.51 -10.21
N PRO A 185 14.31 -11.70 -10.25
CA PRO A 185 12.96 -11.90 -9.74
C PRO A 185 12.96 -11.94 -8.21
N PHE A 186 11.93 -11.36 -7.58
CA PHE A 186 11.70 -11.46 -6.15
C PHE A 186 10.24 -11.80 -5.85
N LYS A 187 10.02 -12.84 -5.03
CA LYS A 187 8.70 -13.25 -4.54
C LYS A 187 8.60 -12.95 -3.04
N PRO A 188 7.96 -11.84 -2.62
CA PRO A 188 7.79 -11.52 -1.20
C PRO A 188 6.82 -12.51 -0.54
N ALA A 189 6.91 -12.66 0.78
CA ALA A 189 6.10 -13.61 1.53
C ALA A 189 4.62 -13.21 1.64
N ARG A 190 4.29 -11.91 1.56
CA ARG A 190 2.93 -11.37 1.71
C ARG A 190 2.77 -9.96 1.13
N VAL A 191 1.53 -9.47 1.09
CA VAL A 191 1.16 -8.11 0.63
C VAL A 191 0.42 -7.34 1.72
N LEU A 192 0.68 -6.02 1.82
CA LEU A 192 0.05 -5.11 2.77
C LEU A 192 -0.77 -4.02 2.05
N LEU A 193 -2.02 -3.82 2.46
CA LEU A 193 -2.94 -2.84 1.85
C LEU A 193 -3.48 -1.85 2.90
N GLN A 194 -3.83 -0.65 2.44
CA GLN A 194 -4.61 0.34 3.19
C GLN A 194 -5.84 0.78 2.37
N ASP A 195 -6.90 1.30 2.98
CA ASP A 195 -8.21 1.38 2.30
C ASP A 195 -8.28 2.29 1.04
N PHE A 196 -7.40 3.28 0.88
CA PHE A 196 -7.32 4.09 -0.37
C PHE A 196 -6.65 3.33 -1.53
N THR A 197 -5.93 2.24 -1.31
CA THR A 197 -5.33 1.40 -2.39
C THR A 197 -5.90 -0.01 -2.43
N GLY A 198 -6.40 -0.52 -1.30
CA GLY A 198 -7.12 -1.78 -1.22
C GLY A 198 -8.49 -1.73 -1.90
N VAL A 199 -9.17 -0.57 -1.94
CA VAL A 199 -10.42 -0.43 -2.72
C VAL A 199 -10.17 -0.64 -4.22
N PRO A 200 -9.26 0.06 -4.91
CA PRO A 200 -9.00 -0.22 -6.33
C PRO A 200 -8.46 -1.65 -6.56
N ALA A 201 -7.55 -2.17 -5.73
CA ALA A 201 -7.06 -3.54 -5.88
C ALA A 201 -8.17 -4.61 -5.79
N VAL A 202 -9.13 -4.44 -4.87
CA VAL A 202 -10.29 -5.36 -4.75
C VAL A 202 -11.32 -5.11 -5.88
N VAL A 203 -11.44 -3.89 -6.42
CA VAL A 203 -12.22 -3.60 -7.65
C VAL A 203 -11.63 -4.31 -8.86
N ASP A 204 -10.30 -4.36 -8.97
CA ASP A 204 -9.63 -4.95 -10.12
C ASP A 204 -9.67 -6.48 -10.04
N LEU A 205 -9.43 -7.10 -8.87
CA LEU A 205 -9.68 -8.52 -8.65
C LEU A 205 -11.15 -8.92 -8.89
N ALA A 206 -12.12 -8.08 -8.52
CA ALA A 206 -13.54 -8.30 -8.82
C ALA A 206 -13.85 -8.20 -10.32
N SER A 207 -13.14 -7.33 -11.04
CA SER A 207 -13.29 -7.10 -12.48
C SER A 207 -12.64 -8.22 -13.31
N MET A 208 -11.51 -8.75 -12.84
CA MET A 208 -10.86 -9.96 -13.37
C MET A 208 -11.78 -11.18 -13.21
N ARG A 209 -12.42 -11.38 -12.05
CA ARG A 209 -13.44 -12.44 -11.90
C ARG A 209 -14.59 -12.36 -12.91
N ASP A 210 -15.03 -11.14 -13.24
CA ASP A 210 -16.02 -10.95 -14.30
C ASP A 210 -15.45 -11.19 -15.71
N ALA A 211 -14.18 -10.87 -15.97
CA ALA A 211 -13.49 -11.17 -17.23
C ALA A 211 -13.33 -12.69 -17.43
N MET A 212 -12.83 -13.39 -16.41
CA MET A 212 -12.60 -14.84 -16.36
C MET A 212 -13.86 -15.62 -16.71
N LYS A 213 -14.98 -15.20 -16.13
CA LYS A 213 -16.32 -15.72 -16.43
C LYS A 213 -16.79 -15.41 -17.86
N ASN A 214 -16.51 -14.22 -18.39
CA ASN A 214 -16.87 -13.85 -19.77
C ASN A 214 -16.01 -14.60 -20.81
N LEU A 215 -14.78 -14.98 -20.46
CA LEU A 215 -13.90 -15.86 -21.24
C LEU A 215 -14.29 -17.35 -21.12
N GLY A 216 -15.23 -17.69 -20.22
CA GLY A 216 -15.78 -19.04 -20.05
C GLY A 216 -15.08 -19.92 -19.01
N SER A 217 -14.22 -19.33 -18.19
CA SER A 217 -13.40 -20.01 -17.18
C SER A 217 -13.90 -19.75 -15.74
N ASP A 218 -13.27 -20.40 -14.75
CA ASP A 218 -13.68 -20.36 -13.35
C ASP A 218 -13.19 -19.09 -12.63
N PRO A 219 -14.08 -18.17 -12.18
CA PRO A 219 -13.69 -16.96 -11.47
C PRO A 219 -13.00 -17.22 -10.12
N ASP A 220 -13.23 -18.37 -9.46
CA ASP A 220 -12.66 -18.64 -8.14
C ASP A 220 -11.16 -19.00 -8.20
N LYS A 221 -10.58 -19.10 -9.41
CA LYS A 221 -9.13 -19.05 -9.67
C LYS A 221 -8.52 -17.68 -9.36
N ILE A 222 -9.19 -16.58 -9.69
CA ILE A 222 -8.72 -15.23 -9.37
C ILE A 222 -8.82 -15.05 -7.85
N ASN A 223 -7.67 -15.21 -7.18
CA ASN A 223 -7.55 -15.18 -5.73
C ASN A 223 -6.09 -14.94 -5.31
N PRO A 224 -5.82 -14.15 -4.27
CA PRO A 224 -4.47 -14.04 -3.72
C PRO A 224 -3.87 -15.40 -3.30
N LEU A 225 -2.67 -15.72 -3.79
CA LEU A 225 -1.90 -16.91 -3.49
C LEU A 225 -1.01 -16.71 -2.26
N VAL A 226 -0.53 -15.48 -2.03
CA VAL A 226 0.12 -15.06 -0.78
C VAL A 226 -0.87 -14.40 0.20
N PRO A 227 -0.58 -14.34 1.51
CA PRO A 227 -1.37 -13.57 2.47
C PRO A 227 -1.47 -12.08 2.10
N VAL A 228 -2.66 -11.53 2.25
CA VAL A 228 -2.96 -10.11 2.02
C VAL A 228 -3.59 -9.53 3.29
N ASP A 229 -2.84 -8.69 4.01
CA ASP A 229 -3.37 -7.99 5.18
C ASP A 229 -3.79 -6.56 4.74
N LEU A 230 -5.07 -6.21 4.86
CA LEU A 230 -5.60 -4.87 4.57
C LEU A 230 -6.02 -4.18 5.87
N VAL A 231 -5.62 -2.93 6.09
CA VAL A 231 -6.01 -2.11 7.24
C VAL A 231 -6.82 -0.90 6.79
N ILE A 232 -7.90 -0.57 7.51
CA ILE A 232 -8.74 0.59 7.20
C ILE A 232 -8.43 1.75 8.16
N ASP A 233 -7.70 2.75 7.65
CA ASP A 233 -7.06 3.81 8.44
C ASP A 233 -6.91 5.16 7.71
N HIS A 234 -7.13 5.23 6.39
CA HIS A 234 -7.10 6.45 5.58
C HIS A 234 -8.47 7.13 5.46
N SER A 235 -9.55 6.47 5.90
CA SER A 235 -10.92 6.97 5.83
C SER A 235 -11.32 8.00 6.89
N VAL A 236 -10.70 7.97 8.09
CA VAL A 236 -11.02 8.87 9.21
C VAL A 236 -10.45 10.28 9.00
N GLN A 237 -11.22 11.29 9.37
CA GLN A 237 -10.89 12.71 9.26
C GLN A 237 -11.04 13.39 10.62
N VAL A 238 -10.26 14.44 10.88
CA VAL A 238 -10.36 15.23 12.11
C VAL A 238 -11.44 16.31 11.94
N ASP A 239 -12.69 15.89 11.71
CA ASP A 239 -13.85 16.79 11.64
C ASP A 239 -14.02 17.52 12.97
N PHE A 240 -14.03 16.76 14.07
CA PHE A 240 -13.97 17.24 15.44
C PHE A 240 -12.58 17.04 16.04
N ALA A 241 -12.15 18.02 16.82
CA ALA A 241 -10.91 18.03 17.58
C ALA A 241 -11.19 18.53 19.01
N ARG A 242 -10.19 18.45 19.89
CA ARG A 242 -10.18 19.16 21.18
C ARG A 242 -11.41 18.92 22.09
N SER A 243 -12.00 17.71 22.02
CA SER A 243 -13.21 17.32 22.73
C SER A 243 -13.18 15.84 23.10
N GLU A 244 -13.73 15.48 24.27
CA GLU A 244 -13.83 14.09 24.73
C GLU A 244 -14.64 13.20 23.78
N ASN A 245 -15.63 13.76 23.08
CA ASN A 245 -16.47 13.03 22.12
C ASN A 245 -15.87 12.95 20.71
N ALA A 246 -14.66 13.49 20.47
CA ALA A 246 -14.09 13.61 19.12
C ALA A 246 -13.93 12.25 18.42
N VAL A 247 -13.47 11.20 19.14
CA VAL A 247 -13.33 9.84 18.59
C VAL A 247 -14.65 9.33 18.00
N GLN A 248 -15.72 9.38 18.79
CA GLN A 248 -17.02 8.85 18.39
C GLN A 248 -17.63 9.67 17.25
N ALA A 249 -17.59 11.01 17.35
CA ALA A 249 -18.12 11.89 16.31
C ALA A 249 -17.40 11.74 14.96
N ASN A 250 -16.07 11.59 14.97
CA ASN A 250 -15.28 11.34 13.77
C ASN A 250 -15.53 9.94 13.19
N MET A 251 -15.66 8.91 14.03
CA MET A 251 -16.02 7.55 13.60
C MET A 251 -17.44 7.48 13.01
N ASP A 252 -18.43 8.15 13.58
CA ASP A 252 -19.80 8.17 13.06
C ASP A 252 -19.86 8.86 11.69
N ILE A 253 -19.10 9.94 11.51
CA ILE A 253 -18.95 10.62 10.21
C ILE A 253 -18.16 9.75 9.22
N GLU A 254 -17.08 9.10 9.65
CA GLU A 254 -16.31 8.15 8.83
C GLU A 254 -17.21 7.03 8.30
N PHE A 255 -17.94 6.35 9.17
CA PHE A 255 -18.86 5.27 8.79
C PHE A 255 -20.00 5.77 7.89
N LYS A 256 -20.53 6.98 8.14
CA LYS A 256 -21.52 7.60 7.25
C LYS A 256 -20.95 7.88 5.85
N ARG A 257 -19.77 8.49 5.76
CA ARG A 257 -19.11 8.85 4.48
C ARG A 257 -18.64 7.62 3.69
N ASN A 258 -18.17 6.57 4.37
CA ASN A 258 -17.47 5.44 3.74
C ASN A 258 -18.25 4.11 3.75
N LYS A 259 -19.51 4.08 4.21
CA LYS A 259 -20.34 2.85 4.34
C LYS A 259 -20.24 1.88 3.17
N GLU A 260 -20.31 2.40 1.94
CA GLU A 260 -20.24 1.59 0.72
C GLU A 260 -18.86 0.97 0.50
N ARG A 261 -17.79 1.77 0.64
CA ARG A 261 -16.39 1.30 0.58
C ARG A 261 -16.12 0.22 1.64
N PHE A 262 -16.65 0.41 2.84
CA PHE A 262 -16.50 -0.54 3.96
C PHE A 262 -17.28 -1.85 3.69
N ALA A 263 -18.50 -1.77 3.15
CA ALA A 263 -19.24 -2.95 2.72
C ALA A 263 -18.53 -3.69 1.57
N PHE A 264 -17.90 -2.96 0.64
CA PHE A 264 -17.11 -3.54 -0.45
C PHE A 264 -15.86 -4.28 0.06
N LEU A 265 -15.06 -3.66 0.93
CA LEU A 265 -13.88 -4.32 1.53
C LEU A 265 -14.28 -5.52 2.40
N LYS A 266 -15.40 -5.42 3.14
CA LYS A 266 -15.95 -6.54 3.90
C LYS A 266 -16.39 -7.68 2.99
N TRP A 267 -17.03 -7.39 1.85
CA TRP A 267 -17.32 -8.39 0.81
C TRP A 267 -16.02 -9.05 0.32
N GLY A 268 -14.99 -8.27 -0.01
CA GLY A 268 -13.68 -8.78 -0.44
C GLY A 268 -13.08 -9.80 0.55
N SER A 269 -13.08 -9.48 1.85
CA SER A 269 -12.62 -10.39 2.93
C SER A 269 -13.40 -11.71 3.06
N THR A 270 -14.57 -11.81 2.41
CA THR A 270 -15.39 -13.04 2.37
C THR A 270 -15.39 -13.72 1.01
N ALA A 271 -15.04 -12.99 -0.07
CA ALA A 271 -15.01 -13.49 -1.44
C ALA A 271 -13.63 -14.01 -1.87
N PHE A 272 -12.56 -13.55 -1.22
CA PHE A 272 -11.17 -13.94 -1.50
C PHE A 272 -10.55 -14.68 -0.31
N ARG A 273 -9.99 -15.87 -0.58
CA ARG A 273 -9.12 -16.58 0.37
C ARG A 273 -7.84 -15.77 0.57
N ASN A 274 -7.15 -15.97 1.70
CA ASN A 274 -5.91 -15.27 2.07
C ASN A 274 -6.03 -13.73 2.29
N MET A 275 -7.23 -13.15 2.19
CA MET A 275 -7.47 -11.71 2.39
C MET A 275 -8.02 -11.40 3.79
N LEU A 276 -7.17 -10.87 4.68
CA LEU A 276 -7.57 -10.35 5.99
C LEU A 276 -7.92 -8.86 5.86
N VAL A 277 -9.06 -8.43 6.42
CA VAL A 277 -9.39 -7.00 6.56
C VAL A 277 -9.51 -6.63 8.03
N VAL A 278 -8.61 -5.75 8.48
CA VAL A 278 -8.65 -5.08 9.78
C VAL A 278 -9.62 -3.89 9.70
N PRO A 279 -10.67 -3.84 10.54
CA PRO A 279 -11.77 -2.89 10.40
C PRO A 279 -11.45 -1.47 10.90
N PRO A 280 -12.29 -0.46 10.56
CA PRO A 280 -12.03 0.94 10.89
C PRO A 280 -11.93 1.19 12.40
N GLY A 281 -11.07 2.14 12.79
CA GLY A 281 -10.82 2.50 14.18
C GLY A 281 -9.93 1.52 14.96
N SER A 282 -9.25 0.60 14.27
CA SER A 282 -8.35 -0.38 14.89
C SER A 282 -6.92 0.14 15.13
N GLY A 283 -6.42 0.99 14.22
CA GLY A 283 -5.02 1.44 14.18
C GLY A 283 -4.57 1.79 12.76
N ILE A 284 -3.35 2.33 12.65
CA ILE A 284 -2.69 2.68 11.38
C ILE A 284 -1.95 1.46 10.82
N VAL A 285 -2.01 1.26 9.50
CA VAL A 285 -1.52 0.09 8.78
C VAL A 285 -0.13 -0.37 9.20
N HIS A 286 0.84 0.54 9.33
CA HIS A 286 2.24 0.19 9.64
C HIS A 286 2.49 -0.09 11.13
N GLN A 287 1.72 0.53 12.04
CA GLN A 287 1.82 0.23 13.47
C GLN A 287 1.13 -1.10 13.80
N VAL A 288 -0.02 -1.39 13.17
CA VAL A 288 -0.66 -2.72 13.21
C VAL A 288 0.24 -3.78 12.54
N ASN A 289 0.99 -3.43 11.50
CA ASN A 289 2.00 -4.31 10.92
C ASN A 289 3.12 -4.64 11.93
N LEU A 290 3.74 -3.64 12.55
CA LEU A 290 4.81 -3.84 13.54
C LEU A 290 4.34 -4.65 14.77
N GLU A 291 3.23 -4.24 15.38
CA GLU A 291 2.72 -4.80 16.63
C GLU A 291 2.04 -6.17 16.46
N TYR A 292 1.54 -6.51 15.26
CA TYR A 292 0.72 -7.71 15.06
C TYR A 292 1.01 -8.47 13.75
N LEU A 293 0.96 -7.83 12.58
CA LEU A 293 1.05 -8.53 11.28
C LEU A 293 2.48 -8.89 10.85
N GLY A 294 3.52 -8.44 11.56
CA GLY A 294 4.89 -8.90 11.38
C GLY A 294 5.03 -10.35 11.83
N ARG A 295 5.48 -11.23 10.93
CA ARG A 295 5.74 -12.66 11.21
C ARG A 295 7.23 -12.89 11.55
N VAL A 296 8.14 -12.10 10.99
CA VAL A 296 9.62 -12.22 11.05
C VAL A 296 10.16 -13.50 10.40
N VAL A 297 9.65 -14.67 10.79
CA VAL A 297 9.86 -15.96 10.09
C VAL A 297 8.50 -16.61 9.91
N PHE A 298 8.17 -16.96 8.66
CA PHE A 298 6.98 -17.74 8.33
C PHE A 298 7.18 -19.21 8.70
N ASN A 299 6.07 -19.90 9.00
CA ASN A 299 5.98 -21.35 8.99
C ASN A 299 4.73 -21.74 8.20
N THR A 300 4.90 -22.05 6.92
CA THR A 300 3.81 -22.42 6.00
C THR A 300 3.93 -23.88 5.66
N ASP A 301 2.96 -24.69 6.10
CA ASP A 301 2.91 -26.14 5.90
C ASP A 301 4.21 -26.87 6.28
N GLY A 302 4.90 -26.37 7.31
CA GLY A 302 6.17 -26.89 7.80
C GLY A 302 7.41 -26.32 7.12
N ILE A 303 7.29 -25.34 6.21
CA ILE A 303 8.41 -24.65 5.55
C ILE A 303 8.71 -23.32 6.25
N LEU A 304 9.96 -23.12 6.67
CA LEU A 304 10.46 -21.94 7.37
C LEU A 304 11.25 -21.02 6.42
N TYR A 305 10.90 -19.73 6.41
CA TYR A 305 11.51 -18.70 5.56
C TYR A 305 11.28 -17.28 6.13
N PRO A 306 12.04 -16.24 5.74
CA PRO A 306 11.91 -14.91 6.30
C PRO A 306 10.60 -14.24 5.88
N ASP A 307 10.00 -13.45 6.79
CA ASP A 307 8.95 -12.51 6.42
C ASP A 307 9.52 -11.42 5.49
N SER A 308 8.75 -11.12 4.45
CA SER A 308 9.03 -10.04 3.51
C SER A 308 7.71 -9.56 2.92
N VAL A 309 7.56 -8.24 2.78
CA VAL A 309 6.25 -7.65 2.49
C VAL A 309 6.34 -6.44 1.57
N VAL A 310 5.59 -6.49 0.48
CA VAL A 310 5.35 -5.29 -0.34
C VAL A 310 4.03 -4.67 0.04
N GLY A 311 3.98 -3.34 0.07
CA GLY A 311 2.80 -2.61 0.49
C GLY A 311 2.40 -1.51 -0.47
N THR A 312 1.09 -1.25 -0.55
CA THR A 312 0.53 -0.16 -1.37
C THR A 312 0.49 1.18 -0.63
N ASP A 313 1.40 1.37 0.33
CA ASP A 313 1.81 2.66 0.88
C ASP A 313 3.34 2.73 0.92
N SER A 314 3.91 3.93 0.76
CA SER A 314 5.36 4.09 0.66
C SER A 314 6.10 3.71 1.95
N HIS A 315 5.49 3.85 3.12
CA HIS A 315 6.17 3.69 4.41
C HIS A 315 6.06 2.27 4.99
N THR A 316 5.72 1.27 4.17
CA THR A 316 5.79 -0.16 4.54
C THR A 316 7.19 -0.55 5.03
N THR A 317 8.22 0.16 4.58
CA THR A 317 9.60 0.14 5.10
C THR A 317 9.72 0.32 6.62
N MET A 318 8.70 0.85 7.31
CA MET A 318 8.64 0.86 8.78
C MET A 318 8.83 -0.53 9.41
N ILE A 319 8.48 -1.60 8.69
CA ILE A 319 8.69 -2.98 9.14
C ILE A 319 10.14 -3.44 9.05
N ASP A 320 11.01 -2.74 8.31
CA ASP A 320 12.44 -3.05 8.21
C ASP A 320 13.16 -2.87 9.57
N GLY A 321 12.59 -2.05 10.47
CA GLY A 321 13.03 -1.93 11.87
C GLY A 321 12.81 -3.20 12.71
N LEU A 322 12.00 -4.15 12.21
CA LEU A 322 11.76 -5.48 12.78
C LEU A 322 12.62 -6.57 12.09
N GLY A 323 13.50 -6.20 11.15
CA GLY A 323 14.28 -7.14 10.33
C GLY A 323 13.48 -7.90 9.27
N VAL A 324 12.29 -7.40 8.93
CA VAL A 324 11.45 -7.88 7.82
C VAL A 324 11.73 -7.01 6.61
N ALA A 325 12.19 -7.55 5.49
CA ALA A 325 12.44 -6.74 4.29
C ALA A 325 11.11 -6.33 3.63
N GLY A 326 10.79 -5.03 3.59
CA GLY A 326 9.56 -4.58 2.96
C GLY A 326 9.57 -3.14 2.45
N TRP A 327 8.77 -2.86 1.42
CA TRP A 327 8.79 -1.54 0.76
C TRP A 327 7.48 -1.19 0.05
N GLY A 328 7.36 0.09 -0.29
CA GLY A 328 6.27 0.62 -1.10
C GLY A 328 6.34 0.17 -2.56
N VAL A 329 5.22 -0.30 -3.07
CA VAL A 329 4.97 -0.65 -4.48
C VAL A 329 3.65 -0.04 -4.95
N GLY A 330 3.43 0.01 -6.27
CA GLY A 330 2.13 0.38 -6.83
C GLY A 330 1.04 -0.64 -6.52
N GLY A 331 -0.23 -0.22 -6.59
CA GLY A 331 -1.37 -1.14 -6.52
C GLY A 331 -1.22 -2.29 -7.51
N ILE A 332 -0.84 -1.97 -8.74
CA ILE A 332 -0.64 -2.90 -9.85
C ILE A 332 0.47 -3.94 -9.57
N GLU A 333 1.62 -3.49 -9.05
CA GLU A 333 2.73 -4.39 -8.66
C GLU A 333 2.30 -5.32 -7.51
N ALA A 334 1.49 -4.82 -6.56
CA ALA A 334 0.91 -5.61 -5.48
C ALA A 334 -0.19 -6.57 -5.98
N GLU A 335 -1.03 -6.18 -6.93
CA GLU A 335 -2.08 -6.99 -7.56
C GLU A 335 -1.48 -8.24 -8.23
N ALA A 336 -0.42 -8.07 -9.03
CA ALA A 336 0.30 -9.20 -9.64
C ALA A 336 1.06 -10.05 -8.62
N THR A 337 1.62 -9.42 -7.56
CA THR A 337 2.23 -10.15 -6.43
C THR A 337 1.21 -11.03 -5.71
N MET A 338 -0.04 -10.54 -5.52
CA MET A 338 -1.12 -11.35 -4.96
C MET A 338 -1.39 -12.59 -5.82
N LEU A 339 -1.40 -12.43 -7.15
CA LEU A 339 -1.60 -13.54 -8.10
C LEU A 339 -0.35 -14.42 -8.31
N GLY A 340 0.73 -14.15 -7.57
CA GLY A 340 1.90 -15.01 -7.47
C GLY A 340 2.96 -14.81 -8.54
N GLN A 341 2.89 -13.74 -9.33
CA GLN A 341 4.01 -13.34 -10.21
C GLN A 341 5.22 -12.91 -9.36
N PRO A 342 6.46 -13.17 -9.80
CA PRO A 342 7.61 -12.47 -9.26
C PRO A 342 7.58 -11.00 -9.67
N MET A 343 7.94 -10.11 -8.75
CA MET A 343 8.34 -8.76 -9.16
C MET A 343 9.73 -8.84 -9.79
N SER A 344 9.95 -8.18 -10.94
CA SER A 344 11.31 -7.91 -11.38
C SER A 344 11.88 -6.70 -10.64
N MET A 345 13.14 -6.77 -10.23
CA MET A 345 13.86 -5.63 -9.67
C MET A 345 15.35 -5.66 -10.04
N VAL A 346 15.91 -4.48 -10.28
CA VAL A 346 17.37 -4.30 -10.33
C VAL A 346 17.94 -4.66 -8.95
N LEU A 347 18.95 -5.53 -8.93
CA LEU A 347 19.65 -5.96 -7.73
C LEU A 347 20.33 -4.74 -7.06
N PRO A 348 19.90 -4.33 -5.85
CA PRO A 348 20.24 -3.01 -5.34
C PRO A 348 21.64 -2.99 -4.73
N GLY A 349 22.33 -1.87 -4.91
CA GLY A 349 23.44 -1.52 -4.02
C GLY A 349 22.93 -1.27 -2.61
N VAL A 350 23.71 -1.66 -1.60
CA VAL A 350 23.39 -1.50 -0.17
C VAL A 350 24.37 -0.50 0.45
N VAL A 351 23.84 0.55 1.08
CA VAL A 351 24.64 1.52 1.83
C VAL A 351 24.71 1.10 3.30
N GLY A 352 25.91 0.81 3.78
CA GLY A 352 26.14 0.49 5.20
C GLY A 352 26.15 1.78 6.02
N PHE A 353 25.18 1.96 6.91
CA PHE A 353 25.08 3.13 7.79
C PHE A 353 25.47 2.74 9.21
N ARG A 354 26.69 3.10 9.63
CA ARG A 354 27.22 2.75 10.95
C ARG A 354 26.72 3.71 12.01
N LEU A 355 26.19 3.16 13.09
CA LEU A 355 25.81 3.86 14.31
C LEU A 355 26.80 3.54 15.43
N SER A 356 27.31 4.57 16.10
CA SER A 356 28.20 4.45 17.26
C SER A 356 27.77 5.37 18.41
N GLY A 357 28.34 5.17 19.60
CA GLY A 357 28.01 6.00 20.77
C GLY A 357 26.55 5.86 21.22
N LYS A 358 26.00 6.94 21.78
CA LYS A 358 24.63 7.00 22.36
C LYS A 358 24.04 8.40 22.21
N LEU A 359 22.71 8.51 22.07
CA LEU A 359 21.99 9.79 22.06
C LEU A 359 22.17 10.53 23.41
N ASN A 360 22.25 11.86 23.34
CA ASN A 360 22.31 12.74 24.51
C ASN A 360 20.95 12.83 25.23
N ASP A 361 20.95 13.25 26.49
CA ASP A 361 19.72 13.52 27.24
C ASP A 361 18.87 14.60 26.54
N GLY A 362 17.54 14.42 26.57
CA GLY A 362 16.58 15.31 25.92
C GLY A 362 16.50 15.22 24.38
N VAL A 363 17.33 14.40 23.73
CA VAL A 363 17.26 14.11 22.28
C VAL A 363 16.30 12.95 22.01
N THR A 364 15.50 13.03 20.94
CA THR A 364 14.46 12.04 20.62
C THR A 364 14.78 11.20 19.38
N ALA A 365 14.06 10.08 19.23
CA ALA A 365 14.08 9.26 18.01
C ALA A 365 13.72 10.05 16.74
N THR A 366 12.86 11.07 16.88
CA THR A 366 12.49 11.95 15.77
C THR A 366 13.69 12.80 15.32
N ASP A 367 14.50 13.31 16.26
CA ASP A 367 15.70 14.08 15.94
C ASP A 367 16.75 13.24 15.22
N LEU A 368 16.89 11.98 15.64
CA LEU A 368 17.74 10.98 14.99
C LEU A 368 17.28 10.71 13.55
N VAL A 369 16.00 10.41 13.30
CA VAL A 369 15.55 10.13 11.91
C VAL A 369 15.62 11.37 11.02
N LEU A 370 15.34 12.58 11.52
CA LEU A 370 15.47 13.79 10.70
C LEU A 370 16.95 14.07 10.34
N THR A 371 17.88 13.77 11.24
CA THR A 371 19.33 13.84 10.99
C THR A 371 19.78 12.78 9.97
N VAL A 372 19.39 11.52 10.16
CA VAL A 372 19.65 10.41 9.22
C VAL A 372 19.04 10.70 7.84
N THR A 373 17.84 11.26 7.78
CA THR A 373 17.15 11.65 6.53
C THR A 373 17.93 12.72 5.77
N GLN A 374 18.44 13.74 6.46
CA GLN A 374 19.29 14.76 5.86
C GLN A 374 20.60 14.17 5.30
N MET A 375 21.26 13.27 6.06
CA MET A 375 22.52 12.63 5.64
C MET A 375 22.32 11.72 4.42
N LEU A 376 21.33 10.83 4.45
CA LEU A 376 21.06 9.88 3.38
C LEU A 376 20.57 10.58 2.09
N ARG A 377 19.74 11.62 2.21
CA ARG A 377 19.33 12.44 1.05
C ARG A 377 20.52 13.17 0.42
N LYS A 378 21.49 13.63 1.22
CA LYS A 378 22.73 14.26 0.74
C LYS A 378 23.69 13.26 0.08
N HIS A 379 23.71 12.00 0.52
CA HIS A 379 24.54 10.93 -0.05
C HIS A 379 24.01 10.35 -1.36
N GLY A 380 22.69 10.41 -1.59
CA GLY A 380 22.04 9.92 -2.80
C GLY A 380 21.82 8.41 -2.78
N VAL A 381 20.77 7.98 -2.06
CA VAL A 381 20.41 6.57 -1.88
C VAL A 381 19.21 6.10 -2.72
N VAL A 382 18.83 6.87 -3.74
CA VAL A 382 17.74 6.51 -4.67
C VAL A 382 18.03 5.18 -5.37
N GLY A 383 17.07 4.26 -5.30
CA GLY A 383 17.18 2.91 -5.87
C GLY A 383 18.13 1.96 -5.13
N LYS A 384 18.63 2.35 -3.95
CA LYS A 384 19.50 1.54 -3.09
C LYS A 384 18.74 1.04 -1.86
N PHE A 385 19.27 0.01 -1.21
CA PHE A 385 18.96 -0.29 0.18
C PHE A 385 19.89 0.51 1.11
N VAL A 386 19.45 0.76 2.33
CA VAL A 386 20.30 1.15 3.45
C VAL A 386 20.26 0.02 4.46
N GLU A 387 21.40 -0.36 5.05
CA GLU A 387 21.49 -1.36 6.11
C GLU A 387 22.23 -0.74 7.31
N PHE A 388 21.56 -0.70 8.46
CA PHE A 388 22.09 -0.09 9.68
C PHE A 388 22.89 -1.12 10.49
N TYR A 389 24.06 -0.72 10.99
CA TYR A 389 24.97 -1.61 11.72
C TYR A 389 25.83 -0.86 12.75
N GLY A 390 26.63 -1.58 13.55
CA GLY A 390 27.54 -1.00 14.54
C GLY A 390 27.03 -1.01 15.98
N GLU A 391 27.89 -0.63 16.93
CA GLU A 391 27.63 -0.71 18.37
C GLU A 391 26.39 0.08 18.83
N GLY A 392 26.09 1.21 18.18
CA GLY A 392 24.98 2.10 18.52
C GLY A 392 23.61 1.46 18.29
N MET A 393 23.53 0.39 17.49
CA MET A 393 22.32 -0.41 17.29
C MET A 393 21.80 -1.01 18.60
N SER A 394 22.70 -1.33 19.54
CA SER A 394 22.37 -1.83 20.89
C SER A 394 21.68 -0.80 21.78
N GLN A 395 21.84 0.50 21.47
CA GLN A 395 21.30 1.61 22.25
C GLN A 395 19.93 2.09 21.74
N LEU A 396 19.46 1.58 20.59
CA LEU A 396 18.17 1.94 19.99
C LEU A 396 17.11 0.88 20.28
N SER A 397 15.99 1.30 20.85
CA SER A 397 14.81 0.44 20.98
C SER A 397 14.22 0.15 19.60
N LEU A 398 13.44 -0.94 19.49
CA LEU A 398 12.86 -1.30 18.19
C LEU A 398 11.92 -0.22 17.62
N ALA A 399 11.28 0.57 18.47
CA ALA A 399 10.47 1.69 18.02
C ALA A 399 11.31 2.81 17.40
N ASP A 400 12.54 3.04 17.87
CA ASP A 400 13.46 4.03 17.29
C ASP A 400 13.94 3.55 15.92
N ARG A 401 14.22 2.25 15.78
CA ARG A 401 14.56 1.60 14.49
C ARG A 401 13.41 1.71 13.49
N ALA A 402 12.18 1.39 13.91
CA ALA A 402 10.98 1.54 13.10
C ALA A 402 10.71 3.01 12.70
N THR A 403 11.01 3.97 13.59
CA THR A 403 10.94 5.42 13.31
C THR A 403 11.91 5.78 12.17
N ILE A 404 13.14 5.27 12.18
CA ILE A 404 14.16 5.52 11.14
C ILE A 404 13.79 4.83 9.81
N ALA A 405 13.31 3.59 9.87
CA ALA A 405 12.94 2.80 8.70
C ALA A 405 11.68 3.33 7.99
N ASN A 406 10.73 3.91 8.74
CA ASN A 406 9.51 4.54 8.21
C ASN A 406 9.80 5.66 7.20
N MET A 407 10.87 6.44 7.40
CA MET A 407 11.23 7.58 6.53
C MET A 407 12.12 7.21 5.34
N SER A 408 12.27 5.92 5.01
CA SER A 408 13.01 5.47 3.83
C SER A 408 12.61 6.17 2.51
N PRO A 409 11.32 6.40 2.22
CA PRO A 409 10.91 7.15 1.02
C PRO A 409 11.36 8.62 1.02
N GLU A 410 11.52 9.23 2.19
CA GLU A 410 11.85 10.65 2.34
C GLU A 410 13.35 10.92 2.11
N TYR A 411 14.23 10.02 2.54
CA TYR A 411 15.62 10.01 2.06
C TYR A 411 15.79 9.36 0.67
N GLY A 412 14.81 8.57 0.23
CA GLY A 412 14.70 8.02 -1.12
C GLY A 412 15.22 6.61 -1.30
N ALA A 413 15.59 5.90 -0.22
CA ALA A 413 15.96 4.50 -0.30
C ALA A 413 14.74 3.63 -0.62
N THR A 414 14.96 2.46 -1.21
CA THR A 414 13.89 1.47 -1.39
C THR A 414 13.43 0.93 -0.03
N MET A 415 14.36 0.68 0.90
CA MET A 415 14.11 0.18 2.26
C MET A 415 15.28 0.54 3.21
N GLY A 416 15.04 0.52 4.53
CA GLY A 416 15.97 1.00 5.56
C GLY A 416 16.18 -0.02 6.68
N PHE A 417 17.04 -1.00 6.42
CA PHE A 417 17.06 -2.30 7.08
C PHE A 417 17.83 -2.37 8.41
N PHE A 418 17.19 -2.95 9.44
CA PHE A 418 17.80 -3.28 10.72
C PHE A 418 17.78 -4.81 10.90
N PRO A 419 18.92 -5.51 10.86
CA PRO A 419 18.98 -6.96 11.06
C PRO A 419 18.36 -7.41 12.40
N VAL A 420 17.86 -8.65 12.44
CA VAL A 420 17.21 -9.21 13.65
C VAL A 420 18.27 -9.51 14.72
N ASP A 421 18.01 -9.02 15.93
CA ASP A 421 18.86 -9.20 17.11
C ASP A 421 18.00 -9.41 18.38
N HIS A 422 18.66 -9.45 19.54
CA HIS A 422 18.01 -9.60 20.85
C HIS A 422 16.97 -8.51 21.19
N VAL A 423 17.12 -7.28 20.68
CA VAL A 423 16.11 -6.21 20.88
C VAL A 423 14.84 -6.53 20.10
N THR A 424 14.99 -7.14 18.91
CA THR A 424 13.85 -7.64 18.13
C THR A 424 13.14 -8.79 18.85
N LEU A 425 13.87 -9.76 19.41
CA LEU A 425 13.26 -10.87 20.18
C LEU A 425 12.51 -10.35 21.42
N GLN A 426 13.09 -9.40 22.16
CA GLN A 426 12.44 -8.73 23.30
C GLN A 426 11.15 -8.00 22.89
N TYR A 427 11.14 -7.30 21.75
CA TYR A 427 9.94 -6.65 21.24
C TYR A 427 8.85 -7.65 20.84
N LEU A 428 9.20 -8.79 20.26
CA LEU A 428 8.25 -9.87 19.97
C LEU A 428 7.61 -10.43 21.25
N GLN A 429 8.38 -10.60 22.32
CA GLN A 429 7.85 -11.02 23.62
C GLN A 429 6.95 -9.95 24.26
N LEU A 430 7.37 -8.67 24.22
CA LEU A 430 6.58 -7.53 24.70
C LEU A 430 5.24 -7.40 23.95
N THR A 431 5.22 -7.62 22.64
CA THR A 431 3.99 -7.60 21.83
C THR A 431 3.14 -8.88 21.96
N GLY A 432 3.57 -9.85 22.77
CA GLY A 432 2.78 -11.02 23.15
C GLY A 432 2.88 -12.20 22.18
N ARG A 433 3.89 -12.27 21.32
CA ARG A 433 4.22 -13.51 20.58
C ARG A 433 4.69 -14.58 21.57
N SER A 434 4.43 -15.87 21.29
CA SER A 434 4.75 -16.96 22.22
C SER A 434 6.24 -17.30 22.23
N ASP A 435 6.76 -17.76 23.37
CA ASP A 435 8.18 -18.14 23.53
C ASP A 435 8.59 -19.25 22.54
N GLU A 436 7.68 -20.15 22.17
CA GLU A 436 7.89 -21.16 21.11
C GLU A 436 8.08 -20.53 19.73
N THR A 437 7.33 -19.47 19.40
CA THR A 437 7.48 -18.72 18.13
C THR A 437 8.81 -17.97 18.13
N ILE A 438 9.19 -17.36 19.25
CA ILE A 438 10.43 -16.61 19.41
C ILE A 438 11.64 -17.55 19.31
N ALA A 439 11.59 -18.72 19.94
CA ALA A 439 12.62 -19.75 19.83
C ALA A 439 12.75 -20.32 18.40
N MET A 440 11.63 -20.49 17.68
CA MET A 440 11.65 -20.85 16.25
C MET A 440 12.33 -19.78 15.40
N ILE A 441 12.01 -18.51 15.62
CA ILE A 441 12.58 -17.36 14.91
C ILE A 441 14.09 -17.29 15.15
N GLU A 442 14.55 -17.32 16.39
CA GLU A 442 15.99 -17.27 16.70
C GLU A 442 16.74 -18.48 16.14
N ALA A 443 16.22 -19.69 16.31
CA ALA A 443 16.85 -20.92 15.80
C ALA A 443 16.97 -20.90 14.27
N TYR A 444 15.92 -20.46 13.55
CA TYR A 444 15.95 -20.33 12.09
C TYR A 444 17.00 -19.30 11.64
N LEU A 445 16.97 -18.11 12.25
CA LEU A 445 17.84 -17.00 11.83
C LEU A 445 19.30 -17.29 12.15
N ARG A 446 19.62 -17.90 13.31
CA ARG A 446 20.98 -18.36 13.60
C ARG A 446 21.43 -19.46 12.63
N ALA A 447 20.57 -20.44 12.30
CA ALA A 447 20.90 -21.53 11.37
C ALA A 447 21.14 -21.09 9.91
N ASN A 448 20.69 -19.88 9.54
CA ASN A 448 20.93 -19.26 8.23
C ASN A 448 21.89 -18.04 8.28
N ASN A 449 22.61 -17.85 9.39
CA ASN A 449 23.50 -16.69 9.64
C ASN A 449 22.78 -15.32 9.44
N MET A 450 21.47 -15.25 9.66
CA MET A 450 20.62 -14.05 9.51
C MET A 450 20.36 -13.31 10.84
N PHE A 451 20.87 -13.80 11.97
CA PHE A 451 20.82 -13.13 13.27
C PHE A 451 22.06 -12.24 13.51
N VAL A 452 21.93 -11.24 14.38
CA VAL A 452 23.03 -10.40 14.88
C VAL A 452 23.09 -10.52 16.41
N ASP A 453 24.24 -10.96 16.91
CA ASP A 453 24.52 -11.05 18.35
C ASP A 453 25.76 -10.22 18.69
N TYR A 454 25.58 -9.00 19.24
CA TYR A 454 26.68 -8.07 19.52
C TYR A 454 27.68 -8.55 20.60
N ASN A 455 27.41 -9.67 21.26
CA ASN A 455 28.36 -10.31 22.19
C ASN A 455 29.41 -11.14 21.42
N GLU A 456 29.14 -11.50 20.16
CA GLU A 456 30.04 -12.25 19.28
C GLU A 456 30.91 -11.30 18.43
N LEU A 457 32.01 -11.82 17.88
CA LEU A 457 32.85 -11.05 16.96
C LEU A 457 32.10 -10.82 15.64
N GLN A 458 31.70 -9.58 15.37
CA GLN A 458 30.94 -9.25 14.17
C GLN A 458 31.79 -9.48 12.90
N GLN A 459 31.30 -10.34 12.02
CA GLN A 459 31.92 -10.60 10.73
C GLN A 459 31.77 -9.39 9.80
N GLU A 460 32.88 -8.90 9.24
CA GLU A 460 32.89 -7.77 8.31
C GLU A 460 32.05 -8.05 7.06
N ARG A 461 31.15 -7.11 6.72
CA ARG A 461 30.26 -7.19 5.56
C ARG A 461 30.61 -6.12 4.53
N VAL A 462 30.45 -6.47 3.26
CA VAL A 462 30.75 -5.58 2.14
C VAL A 462 29.51 -4.77 1.79
N TYR A 463 29.64 -3.44 1.80
CA TYR A 463 28.60 -2.51 1.38
C TYR A 463 29.07 -1.70 0.16
N SER A 464 28.14 -1.26 -0.69
CA SER A 464 28.48 -0.52 -1.93
C SER A 464 28.94 0.92 -1.66
N SER A 465 28.60 1.46 -0.48
CA SER A 465 29.18 2.67 0.10
C SER A 465 28.89 2.69 1.60
N TYR A 466 29.63 3.53 2.33
CA TYR A 466 29.61 3.59 3.80
C TYR A 466 29.25 5.00 4.26
N LEU A 467 28.53 5.10 5.38
CA LEU A 467 28.25 6.32 6.13
C LEU A 467 28.39 6.05 7.63
N ASP A 468 28.70 7.09 8.40
CA ASP A 468 28.93 7.03 9.84
C ASP A 468 28.12 8.11 10.57
N LEU A 469 27.47 7.74 11.67
CA LEU A 469 26.87 8.67 12.63
C LEU A 469 27.15 8.21 14.06
N ASP A 470 27.95 9.00 14.77
CA ASP A 470 27.99 8.95 16.23
C ASP A 470 26.75 9.66 16.79
N LEU A 471 25.93 8.91 17.52
CA LEU A 471 24.67 9.34 18.11
C LEU A 471 24.84 10.52 19.09
N ALA A 472 26.04 10.73 19.64
CA ALA A 472 26.34 11.87 20.50
C ALA A 472 26.39 13.22 19.74
N ASN A 473 26.41 13.20 18.40
CA ASN A 473 26.34 14.42 17.57
C ASN A 473 24.91 14.78 17.15
N VAL A 474 23.90 14.01 17.57
CA VAL A 474 22.49 14.35 17.32
C VAL A 474 22.04 15.41 18.34
N GLU A 475 21.43 16.47 17.82
CA GLU A 475 20.88 17.60 18.58
C GLU A 475 19.38 17.78 18.24
N PRO A 476 18.56 18.37 19.14
CA PRO A 476 17.14 18.60 18.89
C PRO A 476 16.87 19.44 17.63
N CYS A 477 15.87 19.07 16.84
CA CYS A 477 15.58 19.68 15.55
C CYS A 477 14.13 19.49 15.09
N ILE A 478 13.76 20.23 14.05
CA ILE A 478 12.54 20.00 13.26
C ILE A 478 12.90 19.95 11.77
N SER A 479 11.96 19.64 10.87
CA SER A 479 12.17 19.75 9.42
C SER A 479 11.02 20.47 8.72
N GLY A 480 11.34 21.45 7.88
CA GLY A 480 10.36 22.29 7.19
C GLY A 480 10.98 23.56 6.57
N PRO A 481 10.17 24.49 6.04
CA PRO A 481 8.70 24.50 6.08
C PRO A 481 7.98 23.63 5.04
N LYS A 482 8.70 23.00 4.08
CA LYS A 482 8.07 22.35 2.91
C LYS A 482 8.66 21.01 2.46
N ARG A 483 9.74 20.50 3.06
CA ARG A 483 10.30 19.16 2.76
C ARG A 483 10.79 18.43 4.01
N PRO A 484 10.80 17.08 4.03
CA PRO A 484 11.21 16.31 5.22
C PRO A 484 12.72 16.31 5.51
N HIS A 485 13.56 16.55 4.48
CA HIS A 485 15.01 16.65 4.62
C HIS A 485 15.52 18.08 4.86
N ASP A 486 14.62 19.07 4.93
CA ASP A 486 14.93 20.46 5.28
C ASP A 486 15.07 20.62 6.81
N ARG A 487 16.00 19.87 7.41
CA ARG A 487 16.28 19.88 8.85
C ARG A 487 16.79 21.24 9.33
N VAL A 488 16.22 21.69 10.43
CA VAL A 488 16.54 22.93 11.15
C VAL A 488 16.83 22.57 12.61
N PRO A 489 18.05 22.79 13.13
CA PRO A 489 18.33 22.64 14.57
C PRO A 489 17.45 23.58 15.39
N LEU A 490 17.01 23.14 16.57
CA LEU A 490 15.97 23.83 17.34
C LEU A 490 16.35 25.28 17.71
N LYS A 491 17.63 25.51 18.03
CA LYS A 491 18.26 26.82 18.32
C LYS A 491 18.25 27.79 17.13
N ASP A 492 18.21 27.28 15.90
CA ASP A 492 18.31 28.06 14.66
C ASP A 492 16.92 28.37 14.08
N MET A 493 15.83 27.85 14.67
CA MET A 493 14.50 27.87 14.07
C MET A 493 13.97 29.27 13.80
N LYS A 494 14.14 30.20 14.75
CA LYS A 494 13.74 31.61 14.57
C LYS A 494 14.50 32.30 13.43
N VAL A 495 15.77 31.95 13.24
CA VAL A 495 16.63 32.50 12.16
C VAL A 495 16.24 31.92 10.79
N ASP A 496 15.98 30.61 10.72
CA ASP A 496 15.45 29.96 9.51
C ASP A 496 14.06 30.50 9.14
N TRP A 497 13.22 30.78 10.14
CA TRP A 497 11.89 31.34 9.95
C TRP A 497 11.91 32.73 9.29
N HIS A 498 12.61 33.70 9.87
CA HIS A 498 12.73 35.03 9.26
C HIS A 498 13.41 34.96 7.88
N SER A 499 14.40 34.07 7.71
CA SER A 499 15.02 33.82 6.39
C SER A 499 14.01 33.27 5.37
N CYS A 500 13.08 32.40 5.79
CA CYS A 500 12.02 31.90 4.94
C CYS A 500 10.99 32.97 4.56
N LEU A 501 10.74 33.99 5.39
CA LEU A 501 9.90 35.13 5.01
C LEU A 501 10.54 35.96 3.89
N ASP A 502 11.85 36.22 3.99
CA ASP A 502 12.62 37.01 3.01
C ASP A 502 12.88 36.30 1.68
N ASN A 503 13.18 34.99 1.74
CA ASN A 503 13.59 34.23 0.56
C ASN A 503 12.50 34.17 -0.51
N LYS A 504 12.93 34.23 -1.78
CA LYS A 504 12.07 34.03 -2.96
C LYS A 504 11.25 32.75 -2.83
N VAL A 505 10.01 32.78 -3.33
CA VAL A 505 9.07 31.64 -3.29
C VAL A 505 9.75 30.34 -3.73
N GLY A 506 9.77 29.37 -2.83
CA GLY A 506 10.46 28.09 -3.01
C GLY A 506 10.29 27.19 -1.78
N PHE A 507 11.17 26.20 -1.60
CA PHE A 507 11.11 25.28 -0.46
C PHE A 507 11.40 25.97 0.90
N LYS A 508 12.35 26.91 0.89
CA LYS A 508 12.81 27.72 2.03
C LYS A 508 12.48 29.21 1.85
N GLY A 509 11.32 29.53 1.26
CA GLY A 509 10.98 30.91 0.90
C GLY A 509 9.50 31.17 0.62
N PHE A 510 9.01 32.30 1.11
CA PHE A 510 7.63 32.80 1.00
C PHE A 510 7.51 34.16 0.30
N ALA A 511 8.60 34.93 0.19
CA ALA A 511 8.67 36.28 -0.39
C ALA A 511 7.65 37.28 0.20
N VAL A 512 7.53 37.32 1.53
CA VAL A 512 6.67 38.28 2.24
C VAL A 512 7.35 39.66 2.28
N PRO A 513 6.71 40.76 1.81
CA PRO A 513 7.29 42.10 1.88
C PRO A 513 7.70 42.49 3.30
N LYS A 514 8.83 43.20 3.46
CA LYS A 514 9.41 43.53 4.78
C LYS A 514 8.45 44.29 5.69
N GLU A 515 7.66 45.16 5.08
CA GLU A 515 6.58 45.95 5.68
C GLU A 515 5.40 45.10 6.21
N GLU A 516 5.18 43.90 5.67
CA GLU A 516 4.10 42.98 6.07
C GLU A 516 4.59 41.88 7.04
N GLN A 517 5.90 41.67 7.22
CA GLN A 517 6.42 40.55 8.04
C GLN A 517 5.96 40.60 9.52
N GLU A 518 5.82 41.80 10.09
CA GLU A 518 5.34 42.02 11.47
C GLU A 518 3.81 42.15 11.60
N LYS A 519 3.05 41.85 10.54
CA LYS A 519 1.59 41.99 10.50
C LYS A 519 0.91 41.19 11.61
N VAL A 520 0.00 41.86 12.33
CA VAL A 520 -0.83 41.28 13.39
C VAL A 520 -2.30 41.38 13.02
N VAL A 521 -2.94 40.24 12.79
CA VAL A 521 -4.36 40.14 12.49
C VAL A 521 -5.12 39.87 13.78
N LYS A 522 -5.93 40.83 14.22
CA LYS A 522 -6.83 40.68 15.37
C LYS A 522 -8.19 40.18 14.90
N PHE A 523 -8.73 39.16 15.55
CA PHE A 523 -10.01 38.54 15.22
C PHE A 523 -10.74 38.07 16.49
N THR A 524 -11.97 37.57 16.35
CA THR A 524 -12.80 37.11 17.46
C THR A 524 -13.07 35.61 17.34
N TYR A 525 -12.50 34.81 18.23
CA TYR A 525 -12.69 33.37 18.29
C TYR A 525 -13.74 33.02 19.36
N HIS A 526 -14.93 32.57 18.93
CA HIS A 526 -16.08 32.26 19.81
C HIS A 526 -16.39 33.33 20.88
N GLY A 527 -16.22 34.61 20.54
CA GLY A 527 -16.45 35.76 21.45
C GLY A 527 -15.22 36.22 22.24
N GLN A 528 -14.10 35.51 22.19
CA GLN A 528 -12.83 35.92 22.80
C GLN A 528 -11.91 36.64 21.80
N PRO A 529 -11.14 37.65 22.22
CA PRO A 529 -10.14 38.29 21.36
C PRO A 529 -8.98 37.32 21.06
N ALA A 530 -8.58 37.26 19.79
CA ALA A 530 -7.53 36.38 19.31
C ALA A 530 -6.63 37.11 18.30
N GLU A 531 -5.38 36.67 18.17
CA GLU A 531 -4.39 37.29 17.27
C GLU A 531 -3.59 36.23 16.49
N LEU A 532 -3.34 36.50 15.20
CA LEU A 532 -2.42 35.75 14.35
C LEU A 532 -1.32 36.68 13.81
N LYS A 533 -0.13 36.10 13.63
CA LYS A 533 0.99 36.65 12.87
C LYS A 533 1.47 35.62 11.85
N HIS A 534 2.35 36.04 10.93
CA HIS A 534 3.20 35.10 10.19
C HIS A 534 3.91 34.14 11.17
N GLY A 535 3.80 32.83 10.94
CA GLY A 535 4.42 31.80 11.79
C GLY A 535 3.57 31.32 12.97
N SER A 536 2.40 31.91 13.21
CA SER A 536 1.45 31.40 14.21
C SER A 536 1.04 29.96 13.90
N VAL A 537 1.12 29.10 14.92
CA VAL A 537 0.74 27.68 14.82
C VAL A 537 -0.78 27.57 14.93
N VAL A 538 -1.42 27.04 13.89
CA VAL A 538 -2.89 26.86 13.83
C VAL A 538 -3.30 25.39 13.84
N ILE A 539 -2.38 24.47 13.53
CA ILE A 539 -2.55 23.01 13.66
C ILE A 539 -1.36 22.46 14.45
N ALA A 540 -1.64 21.68 15.49
CA ALA A 540 -0.64 20.95 16.26
C ALA A 540 -1.09 19.49 16.43
N ALA A 541 -0.51 18.58 15.66
CA ALA A 541 -1.01 17.22 15.52
C ALA A 541 0.00 16.14 15.93
N ILE A 542 -0.29 15.43 17.02
CA ILE A 542 0.38 14.17 17.35
C ILE A 542 -0.31 13.08 16.53
N THR A 543 0.37 12.63 15.47
CA THR A 543 -0.17 11.78 14.40
C THR A 543 0.95 10.91 13.80
N SER A 544 0.61 10.06 12.82
CA SER A 544 1.46 9.11 12.12
C SER A 544 2.05 7.95 12.94
N CYS A 545 1.95 6.76 12.36
CA CYS A 545 2.71 5.56 12.74
C CYS A 545 4.21 5.80 12.95
N THR A 546 4.82 6.78 12.25
CA THR A 546 6.22 7.19 12.39
C THR A 546 6.62 7.44 13.84
N ASN A 547 5.73 8.06 14.65
CA ASN A 547 6.01 8.42 16.03
C ASN A 547 5.00 7.83 17.03
N THR A 548 3.75 7.53 16.64
CA THR A 548 2.76 6.93 17.57
C THR A 548 3.06 5.48 17.94
N SER A 549 3.95 4.83 17.20
CA SER A 549 4.49 3.50 17.50
C SER A 549 5.60 3.50 18.56
N ASN A 550 6.07 4.68 18.98
CA ASN A 550 7.19 4.85 19.87
C ASN A 550 6.75 5.39 21.24
N PRO A 551 6.64 4.53 22.27
CA PRO A 551 6.16 4.94 23.60
C PRO A 551 7.02 6.01 24.25
N SER A 552 8.32 6.06 23.97
CA SER A 552 9.26 7.03 24.54
C SER A 552 8.86 8.46 24.22
N VAL A 553 8.58 8.76 22.94
CA VAL A 553 8.13 10.10 22.53
C VAL A 553 6.67 10.37 22.88
N MET A 554 5.81 9.35 22.87
CA MET A 554 4.39 9.52 23.23
C MET A 554 4.17 9.80 24.73
N LEU A 555 4.88 9.10 25.61
CA LEU A 555 4.92 9.38 27.04
C LEU A 555 5.69 10.67 27.33
N GLY A 556 6.77 10.96 26.58
CA GLY A 556 7.47 12.25 26.62
C GLY A 556 6.53 13.44 26.33
N ALA A 557 5.65 13.35 25.34
CA ALA A 557 4.63 14.37 25.07
C ALA A 557 3.63 14.52 26.22
N GLY A 558 3.24 13.40 26.84
CA GLY A 558 2.44 13.40 28.06
C GLY A 558 3.13 14.08 29.24
N LEU A 559 4.44 13.89 29.41
CA LEU A 559 5.24 14.53 30.46
C LEU A 559 5.40 16.04 30.21
N VAL A 560 5.60 16.49 28.97
CA VAL A 560 5.58 17.93 28.61
C VAL A 560 4.21 18.53 28.95
N ALA A 561 3.12 17.89 28.55
CA ALA A 561 1.76 18.35 28.86
C ALA A 561 1.50 18.41 30.37
N LYS A 562 1.97 17.42 31.14
CA LYS A 562 1.90 17.40 32.61
C LYS A 562 2.65 18.58 33.23
N LYS A 563 3.94 18.75 32.91
CA LYS A 563 4.76 19.85 33.47
C LYS A 563 4.17 21.22 33.08
N ALA A 564 3.65 21.37 31.86
CA ALA A 564 2.96 22.58 31.42
C ALA A 564 1.68 22.88 32.24
N CYS A 565 0.81 21.88 32.45
CA CYS A 565 -0.37 22.03 33.32
C CYS A 565 0.02 22.34 34.77
N GLU A 566 1.04 21.69 35.31
CA GLU A 566 1.52 21.89 36.69
C GLU A 566 2.07 23.32 36.89
N LEU A 567 2.69 23.92 35.87
CA LEU A 567 3.11 25.33 35.86
C LEU A 567 1.97 26.31 35.49
N GLY A 568 0.85 25.82 34.96
CA GLY A 568 -0.32 26.61 34.58
C GLY A 568 -0.24 27.28 33.21
N LEU A 569 0.42 26.63 32.25
CA LEU A 569 0.37 27.00 30.83
C LEU A 569 -0.81 26.31 30.14
N GLU A 570 -1.40 26.97 29.14
CA GLU A 570 -2.49 26.43 28.31
C GLU A 570 -2.24 26.71 26.83
N VAL A 571 -2.52 25.73 25.96
CA VAL A 571 -2.51 25.94 24.49
C VAL A 571 -3.63 26.90 24.09
N LYS A 572 -3.29 27.95 23.32
CA LYS A 572 -4.25 28.96 22.78
C LYS A 572 -5.50 28.30 22.17
N PRO A 573 -6.73 28.81 22.42
CA PRO A 573 -7.97 28.07 22.14
C PRO A 573 -8.28 27.89 20.65
N TRP A 574 -7.73 28.73 19.78
CA TRP A 574 -7.88 28.66 18.31
C TRP A 574 -6.88 27.72 17.62
N VAL A 575 -5.96 27.08 18.37
CA VAL A 575 -5.06 26.06 17.81
C VAL A 575 -5.81 24.73 17.74
N LYS A 576 -5.89 24.15 16.54
CA LYS A 576 -6.48 22.82 16.31
C LYS A 576 -5.49 21.74 16.75
N THR A 577 -5.54 21.40 18.02
CA THR A 577 -4.79 20.29 18.64
C THR A 577 -5.48 18.94 18.42
N SER A 578 -4.72 17.90 18.09
CA SER A 578 -5.26 16.55 17.92
C SER A 578 -4.23 15.46 18.27
N LEU A 579 -4.70 14.37 18.87
CA LEU A 579 -3.95 13.13 19.07
C LEU A 579 -4.62 12.00 18.26
N ALA A 580 -3.88 11.37 17.34
CA ALA A 580 -4.38 10.29 16.49
C ALA A 580 -3.46 9.06 16.60
N PRO A 581 -3.69 8.16 17.56
CA PRO A 581 -2.80 7.03 17.82
C PRO A 581 -2.88 5.95 16.74
N GLY A 582 -1.74 5.36 16.38
CA GLY A 582 -1.68 4.26 15.41
C GLY A 582 -2.05 2.88 15.94
N SER A 583 -2.31 2.70 17.24
CA SER A 583 -3.04 1.52 17.75
C SER A 583 -3.72 1.82 19.08
N GLY A 584 -4.67 0.97 19.47
CA GLY A 584 -5.32 1.03 20.79
C GLY A 584 -4.39 0.77 21.98
N VAL A 585 -3.15 0.29 21.76
CA VAL A 585 -2.15 0.10 22.83
C VAL A 585 -1.67 1.45 23.38
N VAL A 586 -1.53 2.45 22.51
CA VAL A 586 -1.11 3.81 22.88
C VAL A 586 -2.05 4.42 23.93
N THR A 587 -3.36 4.33 23.68
CA THR A 587 -4.39 4.79 24.61
C THR A 587 -4.31 4.07 25.95
N LYS A 588 -3.99 2.77 25.97
CA LYS A 588 -3.85 2.00 27.21
C LYS A 588 -2.68 2.50 28.06
N TYR A 589 -1.49 2.72 27.50
CA TYR A 589 -0.36 3.23 28.30
C TYR A 589 -0.49 4.71 28.67
N LEU A 590 -1.12 5.54 27.83
CA LEU A 590 -1.41 6.96 28.17
C LEU A 590 -2.46 7.09 29.28
N LEU A 591 -3.42 6.16 29.38
CA LEU A 591 -4.35 6.07 30.51
C LEU A 591 -3.68 5.48 31.76
N GLN A 592 -2.90 4.40 31.63
CA GLN A 592 -2.19 3.74 32.74
C GLN A 592 -1.20 4.67 33.45
N SER A 593 -0.47 5.49 32.68
CA SER A 593 0.44 6.52 33.21
C SER A 593 -0.29 7.77 33.75
N GLY A 594 -1.61 7.87 33.57
CA GLY A 594 -2.41 9.08 33.86
C GLY A 594 -2.18 10.25 32.91
N LEU A 595 -1.20 10.18 32.00
CA LEU A 595 -0.74 11.31 31.19
C LEU A 595 -1.77 11.78 30.14
N GLN A 596 -2.70 10.92 29.72
CA GLN A 596 -3.81 11.30 28.84
C GLN A 596 -4.65 12.47 29.42
N SER A 597 -4.76 12.57 30.75
CA SER A 597 -5.55 13.64 31.39
C SER A 597 -4.95 15.03 31.16
N TYR A 598 -3.62 15.15 31.14
CA TYR A 598 -2.91 16.39 30.86
C TYR A 598 -2.85 16.70 29.36
N LEU A 599 -2.73 15.67 28.51
CA LEU A 599 -2.89 15.83 27.05
C LEU A 599 -4.27 16.38 26.70
N ASN A 600 -5.35 15.86 27.31
CA ASN A 600 -6.71 16.39 27.14
C ASN A 600 -6.82 17.86 27.56
N GLN A 601 -6.25 18.25 28.71
CA GLN A 601 -6.23 19.66 29.17
C GLN A 601 -5.55 20.59 28.14
N GLN A 602 -4.41 20.17 27.58
CA GLN A 602 -3.73 20.90 26.50
C GLN A 602 -4.41 20.72 25.12
N GLY A 603 -5.60 20.13 25.08
CA GLY A 603 -6.43 19.99 23.89
C GLY A 603 -6.10 18.78 23.00
N PHE A 604 -5.05 18.02 23.29
CA PHE A 604 -4.64 16.79 22.60
C PHE A 604 -5.51 15.58 22.98
N HIS A 605 -6.83 15.77 22.86
CA HIS A 605 -7.81 14.69 22.90
C HIS A 605 -7.56 13.71 21.75
N ILE A 606 -7.87 12.44 22.00
CA ILE A 606 -7.87 11.41 20.95
C ILE A 606 -8.97 11.76 19.94
N VAL A 607 -8.62 11.79 18.65
CA VAL A 607 -9.58 12.12 17.56
C VAL A 607 -9.94 10.93 16.68
N GLY A 608 -9.22 9.81 16.79
CA GLY A 608 -9.44 8.59 16.01
C GLY A 608 -8.16 7.76 15.88
N TYR A 609 -8.30 6.51 15.42
CA TYR A 609 -7.18 5.58 15.20
C TYR A 609 -6.94 5.41 13.69
N GLY A 610 -6.19 6.35 13.10
CA GLY A 610 -5.94 6.38 11.66
C GLY A 610 -5.05 7.55 11.21
N CYS A 611 -4.71 7.58 9.92
CA CYS A 611 -3.67 8.43 9.37
C CYS A 611 -3.93 9.94 9.46
N THR A 612 -5.20 10.36 9.55
CA THR A 612 -5.63 11.73 9.94
C THR A 612 -4.76 12.85 9.33
N THR A 613 -4.21 13.75 10.15
CA THR A 613 -3.43 14.91 9.68
C THR A 613 -2.18 14.52 8.88
N CYS A 614 -1.59 13.34 9.10
CA CYS A 614 -0.43 12.88 8.33
C CYS A 614 -0.75 12.60 6.85
N ILE A 615 -2.01 12.23 6.53
CA ILE A 615 -2.45 12.01 5.14
C ILE A 615 -3.11 13.24 4.50
N GLY A 616 -3.23 14.34 5.24
CA GLY A 616 -4.00 15.53 4.86
C GLY A 616 -5.48 15.51 5.28
N ASN A 617 -5.90 14.49 6.03
CA ASN A 617 -7.25 14.38 6.60
C ASN A 617 -7.39 15.21 7.90
N SER A 618 -6.84 16.43 7.93
CA SER A 618 -6.84 17.32 9.11
C SER A 618 -8.21 17.89 9.49
N GLY A 619 -9.21 17.71 8.62
CA GLY A 619 -10.46 18.47 8.64
C GLY A 619 -10.24 19.98 8.45
N ASP A 620 -11.34 20.74 8.39
CA ASP A 620 -11.30 22.20 8.25
C ASP A 620 -10.83 22.90 9.54
N LEU A 621 -10.30 24.12 9.41
CA LEU A 621 -10.14 25.05 10.53
C LEU A 621 -11.46 25.78 10.82
N ASP A 622 -11.59 26.34 12.03
CA ASP A 622 -12.72 27.23 12.36
C ASP A 622 -12.79 28.41 11.38
N GLU A 623 -14.01 28.83 11.02
CA GLU A 623 -14.26 29.85 10.00
C GLU A 623 -13.60 31.20 10.34
N SER A 624 -13.52 31.57 11.61
CA SER A 624 -12.87 32.82 12.04
C SER A 624 -11.35 32.76 11.84
N VAL A 625 -10.73 31.60 12.10
CA VAL A 625 -9.29 31.35 11.87
C VAL A 625 -9.00 31.26 10.38
N ALA A 626 -9.84 30.55 9.62
CA ALA A 626 -9.70 30.39 8.17
C ALA A 626 -9.78 31.73 7.43
N SER A 627 -10.73 32.59 7.82
CA SER A 627 -10.89 33.94 7.27
C SER A 627 -9.71 34.84 7.67
N ALA A 628 -9.32 34.84 8.96
CA ALA A 628 -8.17 35.60 9.44
C ALA A 628 -6.86 35.27 8.70
N ILE A 629 -6.65 34.01 8.32
CA ILE A 629 -5.52 33.59 7.46
C ILE A 629 -5.70 34.11 6.03
N THR A 630 -6.84 33.82 5.41
CA THR A 630 -7.08 33.98 3.97
C THR A 630 -7.17 35.45 3.56
N ASP A 631 -7.92 36.26 4.30
CA ASP A 631 -8.21 37.66 3.96
C ASP A 631 -6.99 38.58 4.15
N ASN A 632 -5.94 38.08 4.80
CA ASN A 632 -4.75 38.84 5.20
C ASN A 632 -3.41 38.29 4.65
N ASP A 633 -3.45 37.18 3.89
CA ASP A 633 -2.30 36.38 3.43
C ASP A 633 -1.29 35.99 4.53
N ILE A 634 -1.78 35.56 5.70
CA ILE A 634 -0.90 35.10 6.77
C ILE A 634 -0.26 33.76 6.41
N VAL A 635 1.08 33.69 6.53
CA VAL A 635 1.84 32.43 6.41
C VAL A 635 1.68 31.65 7.71
N ALA A 636 0.53 30.97 7.85
CA ALA A 636 0.20 30.16 9.02
C ALA A 636 0.98 28.82 9.03
N ALA A 637 1.30 28.35 10.24
CA ALA A 637 2.12 27.16 10.47
C ALA A 637 1.29 25.95 10.97
N ALA A 638 1.66 24.76 10.51
CA ALA A 638 1.35 23.49 11.18
C ALA A 638 2.61 22.87 11.77
N VAL A 639 2.49 22.22 12.93
CA VAL A 639 3.52 21.36 13.51
C VAL A 639 2.93 19.97 13.75
N LEU A 640 3.59 18.92 13.25
CA LEU A 640 3.06 17.56 13.32
C LEU A 640 4.17 16.51 13.49
N SER A 641 3.84 15.40 14.17
CA SER A 641 4.73 14.23 14.27
C SER A 641 4.64 13.28 13.08
N GLY A 642 4.38 13.82 11.89
CA GLY A 642 4.33 13.08 10.64
C GLY A 642 5.69 12.84 10.00
N ASN A 643 5.68 12.34 8.77
CA ASN A 643 6.86 12.15 7.92
C ASN A 643 6.84 13.04 6.66
N ARG A 644 5.72 13.71 6.33
CA ARG A 644 5.57 14.58 5.16
C ARG A 644 4.94 15.93 5.50
N ASN A 645 5.53 16.99 4.95
CA ASN A 645 5.22 18.40 5.23
C ASN A 645 5.17 19.27 3.95
N PHE A 646 4.95 18.67 2.78
CA PHE A 646 4.84 19.40 1.51
C PHE A 646 3.72 20.46 1.54
N GLU A 647 3.89 21.56 0.81
CA GLU A 647 2.91 22.66 0.80
C GLU A 647 1.53 22.17 0.31
N GLY A 648 0.47 22.43 1.09
CA GLY A 648 -0.89 21.94 0.82
C GLY A 648 -1.13 20.45 1.12
N ARG A 649 -0.13 19.69 1.61
CA ARG A 649 -0.29 18.27 1.99
C ARG A 649 -0.96 18.09 3.35
N VAL A 650 -0.66 18.96 4.32
CA VAL A 650 -1.15 18.85 5.71
C VAL A 650 -2.54 19.46 5.85
N HIS A 651 -2.70 20.72 5.41
CA HIS A 651 -3.98 21.43 5.32
C HIS A 651 -3.85 22.53 4.24
N PRO A 652 -4.93 22.91 3.50
CA PRO A 652 -4.83 23.91 2.43
C PRO A 652 -4.39 25.31 2.88
N LEU A 653 -4.65 25.69 4.14
CA LEU A 653 -4.32 27.01 4.69
C LEU A 653 -2.95 27.09 5.42
N THR A 654 -2.20 25.99 5.53
CA THR A 654 -0.89 26.00 6.20
C THR A 654 0.24 26.00 5.17
N ARG A 655 0.70 27.22 4.83
CA ARG A 655 1.81 27.47 3.89
C ARG A 655 3.16 26.96 4.45
N ALA A 656 3.31 26.94 5.78
CA ALA A 656 4.47 26.39 6.47
C ALA A 656 4.08 25.14 7.28
N ASN A 657 4.84 24.06 7.16
CA ASN A 657 4.56 22.79 7.86
C ASN A 657 5.87 22.18 8.39
N TYR A 658 5.90 21.82 9.67
CA TYR A 658 7.11 21.33 10.34
C TYR A 658 6.91 19.95 10.95
N LEU A 659 7.84 19.04 10.61
CA LEU A 659 7.96 17.73 11.24
C LEU A 659 8.73 17.87 12.55
N ALA A 660 8.16 17.41 13.65
CA ALA A 660 8.74 17.54 14.99
C ALA A 660 8.38 16.32 15.86
N SER A 661 9.15 16.05 16.91
CA SER A 661 8.80 14.99 17.87
C SER A 661 7.46 15.30 18.57
N PRO A 662 6.65 14.30 18.96
CA PRO A 662 5.44 14.52 19.76
C PRO A 662 5.58 15.51 20.94
N PRO A 663 6.66 15.50 21.76
CA PRO A 663 6.83 16.51 22.80
C PRO A 663 7.14 17.92 22.25
N LEU A 664 7.85 18.05 21.12
CA LEU A 664 7.98 19.34 20.42
C LEU A 664 6.64 19.83 19.85
N VAL A 665 5.76 18.95 19.37
CA VAL A 665 4.40 19.34 18.91
C VAL A 665 3.62 19.99 20.06
N VAL A 666 3.73 19.47 21.29
CA VAL A 666 3.13 20.10 22.49
C VAL A 666 3.80 21.45 22.81
N ALA A 667 5.13 21.52 22.79
CA ALA A 667 5.87 22.76 23.05
C ALA A 667 5.53 23.89 22.06
N TYR A 668 5.45 23.60 20.77
CA TYR A 668 5.03 24.56 19.74
C TYR A 668 3.54 24.93 19.83
N ALA A 669 2.67 24.04 20.32
CA ALA A 669 1.27 24.38 20.59
C ALA A 669 1.13 25.37 21.76
N LEU A 670 1.93 25.20 22.82
CA LEU A 670 1.97 26.10 23.99
C LEU A 670 2.47 27.50 23.59
N ALA A 671 3.60 27.58 22.89
CA ALA A 671 4.09 28.85 22.33
C ALA A 671 3.11 29.45 21.29
N GLY A 672 2.46 28.59 20.50
CA GLY A 672 1.52 28.98 19.45
C GLY A 672 2.16 29.72 18.27
N THR A 673 3.48 29.62 18.10
CA THR A 673 4.25 30.20 17.00
C THR A 673 5.50 29.36 16.73
N VAL A 674 5.97 29.33 15.49
CA VAL A 674 7.32 28.81 15.15
C VAL A 674 8.40 29.90 15.20
N ASP A 675 7.99 31.16 15.34
CA ASP A 675 8.85 32.32 15.58
C ASP A 675 9.27 32.40 17.06
N ILE A 676 10.08 31.43 17.51
CA ILE A 676 10.55 31.34 18.89
C ILE A 676 11.95 30.72 18.99
N ASP A 677 12.81 31.33 19.80
CA ASP A 677 14.08 30.78 20.27
C ASP A 677 13.87 30.15 21.65
N PHE A 678 13.68 28.83 21.70
CA PHE A 678 13.37 28.10 22.95
C PHE A 678 14.48 28.16 24.02
N GLU A 679 15.71 28.59 23.69
CA GLU A 679 16.78 28.79 24.69
C GLU A 679 16.67 30.14 25.40
N LYS A 680 16.11 31.16 24.71
CA LYS A 680 16.19 32.58 25.11
C LYS A 680 14.83 33.22 25.38
N GLU A 681 13.76 32.70 24.77
CA GLU A 681 12.39 33.20 24.90
C GLU A 681 11.53 32.22 25.73
N PRO A 682 10.65 32.72 26.63
CA PRO A 682 9.74 31.87 27.37
C PRO A 682 8.59 31.36 26.49
N ILE A 683 8.16 30.12 26.73
CA ILE A 683 7.01 29.50 26.04
C ILE A 683 5.67 30.04 26.55
N GLY A 684 5.66 30.70 27.70
CA GLY A 684 4.51 31.39 28.27
C GLY A 684 4.77 31.94 29.67
N THR A 685 3.71 32.42 30.31
CA THR A 685 3.73 32.88 31.72
C THR A 685 2.94 31.89 32.57
N GLY A 686 3.56 31.37 33.63
CA GLY A 686 2.92 30.43 34.55
C GLY A 686 1.91 31.10 35.49
N LYS A 687 1.14 30.27 36.20
CA LYS A 687 0.08 30.69 37.14
C LYS A 687 0.56 31.54 38.33
N ASP A 688 1.86 31.63 38.57
CA ASP A 688 2.51 32.45 39.59
C ASP A 688 3.11 33.75 39.04
N GLY A 689 2.86 34.05 37.76
CA GLY A 689 3.37 35.23 37.06
C GLY A 689 4.81 35.12 36.55
N LYS A 690 5.50 33.98 36.74
CA LYS A 690 6.86 33.79 36.22
C LYS A 690 6.86 33.38 34.75
N SER A 691 7.89 33.81 34.01
CA SER A 691 8.22 33.30 32.68
C SER A 691 8.62 31.82 32.76
N VAL A 692 7.98 30.97 31.97
CA VAL A 692 8.31 29.53 31.86
C VAL A 692 9.05 29.31 30.54
N TYR A 693 10.18 28.60 30.59
CA TYR A 693 11.03 28.29 29.44
C TYR A 693 10.88 26.82 29.01
N PHE A 694 11.33 26.51 27.80
CA PHE A 694 11.29 25.16 27.23
C PHE A 694 11.89 24.08 28.16
N LYS A 695 13.07 24.37 28.73
CA LYS A 695 13.78 23.50 29.69
C LYS A 695 12.97 23.16 30.95
N ASP A 696 12.01 24.01 31.34
CA ASP A 696 11.25 23.85 32.59
C ASP A 696 10.10 22.85 32.41
N VAL A 697 9.69 22.58 31.15
CA VAL A 697 8.67 21.57 30.78
C VAL A 697 9.26 20.35 30.06
N TRP A 698 10.53 20.36 29.67
CA TRP A 698 11.14 19.22 28.97
C TRP A 698 11.37 18.03 29.93
N PRO A 699 11.06 16.79 29.52
CA PRO A 699 11.42 15.59 30.28
C PRO A 699 12.85 15.14 29.96
N THR A 700 13.53 14.65 31.00
CA THR A 700 14.78 13.89 30.86
C THR A 700 14.50 12.49 30.28
N SER A 701 15.50 11.87 29.66
CA SER A 701 15.43 10.48 29.20
C SER A 701 15.20 9.49 30.36
N ALA A 702 15.56 9.85 31.60
CA ALA A 702 15.27 9.06 32.79
C ALA A 702 13.78 9.06 33.15
N GLU A 703 13.13 10.23 33.20
CA GLU A 703 11.68 10.34 33.42
C GLU A 703 10.87 9.60 32.35
N ILE A 704 11.33 9.65 31.09
CA ILE A 704 10.73 8.91 29.98
C ILE A 704 10.89 7.39 30.19
N ALA A 705 12.09 6.92 30.53
CA ALA A 705 12.34 5.49 30.73
C ALA A 705 11.51 4.89 31.88
N GLU A 706 11.36 5.62 33.00
CA GLU A 706 10.50 5.23 34.11
C GLU A 706 9.02 5.16 33.68
N ALA A 707 8.53 6.15 32.93
CA ALA A 707 7.17 6.16 32.39
C ALA A 707 6.91 4.98 31.43
N VAL A 708 7.88 4.65 30.56
CA VAL A 708 7.81 3.50 29.64
C VAL A 708 7.77 2.19 30.43
N GLN A 709 8.72 1.97 31.33
CA GLN A 709 8.87 0.73 32.09
C GLN A 709 7.66 0.44 33.01
N SER A 710 7.05 1.48 33.57
CA SER A 710 5.87 1.36 34.44
C SER A 710 4.55 1.16 33.70
N SER A 711 4.45 1.56 32.43
CA SER A 711 3.16 1.72 31.73
C SER A 711 2.99 0.89 30.46
N VAL A 712 4.06 0.38 29.84
CA VAL A 712 3.98 -0.38 28.57
C VAL A 712 4.06 -1.88 28.86
N LEU A 713 2.89 -2.53 28.99
CA LEU A 713 2.79 -3.93 29.47
C LEU A 713 2.32 -4.91 28.39
N PRO A 714 2.82 -6.17 28.34
CA PRO A 714 2.49 -7.12 27.27
C PRO A 714 1.00 -7.43 27.09
N ASP A 715 0.25 -7.46 28.17
CA ASP A 715 -1.19 -7.76 28.12
C ASP A 715 -2.01 -6.62 27.49
N MET A 716 -1.45 -5.42 27.36
CA MET A 716 -2.06 -4.33 26.58
C MET A 716 -2.08 -4.67 25.08
N PHE A 717 -0.98 -5.22 24.54
CA PHE A 717 -0.88 -5.68 23.16
C PHE A 717 -1.82 -6.85 22.91
N LYS A 718 -1.71 -7.92 23.71
CA LYS A 718 -2.58 -9.12 23.61
C LYS A 718 -4.06 -8.74 23.59
N SER A 719 -4.52 -7.95 24.57
CA SER A 719 -5.92 -7.53 24.66
C SER A 719 -6.36 -6.51 23.61
N THR A 720 -5.45 -5.84 22.89
CA THR A 720 -5.79 -5.02 21.70
C THR A 720 -5.98 -5.93 20.49
N TYR A 721 -5.03 -6.83 20.24
CA TYR A 721 -5.04 -7.65 19.03
C TYR A 721 -5.96 -8.88 19.12
N GLU A 722 -6.35 -9.30 20.32
CA GLU A 722 -7.53 -10.15 20.51
C GLU A 722 -8.86 -9.44 20.18
N ALA A 723 -8.92 -8.11 20.21
CA ALA A 723 -10.12 -7.35 19.87
C ALA A 723 -10.18 -7.01 18.38
N ILE A 724 -9.03 -6.83 17.72
CA ILE A 724 -8.95 -6.41 16.30
C ILE A 724 -9.71 -7.36 15.36
N THR A 725 -9.62 -8.67 15.60
CA THR A 725 -10.28 -9.72 14.81
C THR A 725 -11.77 -9.86 15.09
N LYS A 726 -12.26 -9.29 16.20
CA LYS A 726 -13.69 -9.27 16.56
C LYS A 726 -14.42 -8.10 15.88
N GLY A 727 -13.69 -7.03 15.53
CA GLY A 727 -14.19 -5.83 14.88
C GLY A 727 -15.16 -4.99 15.72
N ASN A 728 -15.41 -3.76 15.26
CA ASN A 728 -16.36 -2.88 15.93
C ASN A 728 -17.83 -3.23 15.56
N PRO A 729 -18.83 -2.90 16.40
CA PRO A 729 -20.21 -3.30 16.16
C PRO A 729 -20.81 -2.80 14.83
N ILE A 730 -20.42 -1.61 14.37
CA ILE A 730 -20.95 -0.99 13.15
C ILE A 730 -20.43 -1.76 11.92
N TRP A 731 -19.12 -2.07 11.89
CA TRP A 731 -18.51 -2.94 10.89
C TRP A 731 -19.20 -4.32 10.85
N ASN A 732 -19.43 -4.91 12.01
CA ASN A 732 -20.06 -6.23 12.11
C ASN A 732 -21.50 -6.23 11.57
N GLN A 733 -22.24 -5.15 11.75
CA GLN A 733 -23.60 -4.94 11.24
C GLN A 733 -23.69 -4.65 9.72
N LEU A 734 -22.58 -4.37 9.03
CA LEU A 734 -22.58 -4.22 7.57
C LEU A 734 -22.99 -5.54 6.89
N SER A 735 -24.16 -5.56 6.26
CA SER A 735 -24.61 -6.69 5.44
C SER A 735 -23.86 -6.70 4.10
N VAL A 736 -23.39 -7.88 3.68
CA VAL A 736 -22.66 -8.10 2.42
C VAL A 736 -23.18 -9.35 1.73
N PRO A 737 -23.19 -9.42 0.38
CA PRO A 737 -23.65 -10.60 -0.35
C PRO A 737 -22.64 -11.75 -0.24
N SER A 738 -23.11 -12.99 -0.13
CA SER A 738 -22.26 -14.20 -0.08
C SER A 738 -21.88 -14.73 -1.48
N SER A 739 -21.69 -13.84 -2.45
CA SER A 739 -21.37 -14.16 -3.85
C SER A 739 -19.86 -13.97 -4.10
N SER A 740 -19.21 -14.91 -4.81
CA SER A 740 -17.80 -14.74 -5.20
C SER A 740 -17.60 -13.70 -6.32
N LEU A 741 -18.66 -13.37 -7.06
CA LEU A 741 -18.75 -12.25 -8.00
C LEU A 741 -19.39 -11.03 -7.31
N TYR A 742 -18.92 -9.83 -7.64
CA TYR A 742 -19.48 -8.60 -7.09
C TYR A 742 -20.73 -8.13 -7.85
N SER A 743 -21.74 -7.64 -7.11
CA SER A 743 -22.97 -7.09 -7.66
C SER A 743 -22.84 -5.57 -7.85
N TRP A 744 -22.27 -5.15 -8.98
CA TRP A 744 -22.08 -3.73 -9.33
C TRP A 744 -23.41 -2.94 -9.34
N ASP A 745 -23.48 -1.82 -8.63
CA ASP A 745 -24.63 -0.89 -8.66
C ASP A 745 -24.34 0.26 -9.64
N PRO A 746 -25.12 0.43 -10.74
CA PRO A 746 -24.93 1.53 -11.70
C PRO A 746 -25.21 2.93 -11.13
N ASN A 747 -25.82 3.02 -9.96
CA ASN A 747 -26.05 4.27 -9.22
C ASN A 747 -24.86 4.63 -8.30
N SER A 748 -23.91 3.71 -8.09
CA SER A 748 -22.76 3.96 -7.22
C SER A 748 -21.94 5.16 -7.66
N THR A 749 -21.44 5.90 -6.67
CA THR A 749 -20.42 6.94 -6.85
C THR A 749 -19.09 6.60 -6.15
N TYR A 750 -18.96 5.38 -5.61
CA TYR A 750 -17.74 4.91 -4.92
C TYR A 750 -17.13 3.64 -5.53
N ILE A 751 -17.95 2.70 -6.02
CA ILE A 751 -17.54 1.40 -6.58
C ILE A 751 -18.19 1.24 -7.96
N HIS A 752 -17.43 1.47 -9.02
CA HIS A 752 -17.86 1.33 -10.41
C HIS A 752 -17.04 0.24 -11.10
N LYS A 753 -17.58 -0.35 -12.17
CA LYS A 753 -16.88 -1.38 -12.92
C LYS A 753 -15.94 -0.72 -13.94
N PRO A 754 -14.61 -0.82 -13.79
CA PRO A 754 -13.67 -0.20 -14.72
C PRO A 754 -13.72 -0.88 -16.10
N PRO A 755 -13.43 -0.14 -17.19
CA PRO A 755 -13.51 -0.64 -18.56
C PRO A 755 -12.28 -1.47 -18.99
N TYR A 756 -11.35 -1.79 -18.08
CA TYR A 756 -10.02 -2.33 -18.42
C TYR A 756 -10.07 -3.60 -19.28
N PHE A 757 -11.00 -4.52 -18.97
CA PHE A 757 -11.15 -5.82 -19.65
C PHE A 757 -12.26 -5.81 -20.73
N CYS A 758 -12.84 -4.66 -21.05
CA CYS A 758 -13.92 -4.57 -22.03
C CYS A 758 -13.44 -4.91 -23.45
N GLY A 759 -13.97 -5.99 -24.02
CA GLY A 759 -13.57 -6.47 -25.36
C GLY A 759 -12.26 -7.27 -25.37
N MET A 760 -11.76 -7.69 -24.19
CA MET A 760 -10.60 -8.57 -24.08
C MET A 760 -10.83 -9.93 -24.75
N THR A 761 -9.78 -10.47 -25.36
CA THR A 761 -9.72 -11.81 -25.97
C THR A 761 -8.55 -12.60 -25.41
N MET A 762 -8.41 -13.88 -25.81
CA MET A 762 -7.24 -14.71 -25.50
C MET A 762 -5.99 -14.31 -26.28
N ASP A 763 -6.12 -13.92 -27.56
CA ASP A 763 -4.97 -13.52 -28.38
C ASP A 763 -4.43 -12.14 -27.96
N PRO A 764 -3.10 -11.92 -27.86
CA PRO A 764 -2.54 -10.67 -27.39
C PRO A 764 -2.79 -9.50 -28.37
N PRO A 765 -3.04 -8.28 -27.86
CA PRO A 765 -3.18 -7.10 -28.71
C PRO A 765 -1.87 -6.72 -29.40
N GLY A 766 -0.72 -7.20 -28.91
CA GLY A 766 0.58 -7.02 -29.54
C GLY A 766 1.18 -5.63 -29.32
N ALA A 767 2.34 -5.40 -29.94
CA ALA A 767 3.00 -4.09 -29.94
C ALA A 767 2.11 -3.03 -30.62
N ARG A 768 1.96 -1.87 -29.96
CA ARG A 768 1.17 -0.74 -30.46
C ARG A 768 2.09 0.46 -30.65
N GLY A 769 2.33 0.85 -31.91
CA GLY A 769 3.03 2.09 -32.22
C GLY A 769 2.18 3.32 -31.89
N VAL A 770 2.82 4.49 -31.82
CA VAL A 770 2.17 5.79 -31.60
C VAL A 770 2.47 6.69 -32.78
N LYS A 771 1.43 7.22 -33.43
CA LYS A 771 1.57 8.00 -34.66
C LYS A 771 0.75 9.30 -34.61
N ASP A 772 1.36 10.39 -35.05
CA ASP A 772 0.77 11.72 -35.19
C ASP A 772 0.06 12.21 -33.91
N ALA A 773 0.57 11.81 -32.74
CA ALA A 773 -0.06 12.01 -31.44
C ALA A 773 0.19 13.43 -30.88
N TYR A 774 -0.82 14.01 -30.24
CA TYR A 774 -0.73 15.37 -29.69
C TYR A 774 -0.12 15.37 -28.29
N CYS A 775 0.67 16.40 -27.96
CA CYS A 775 1.07 16.65 -26.58
C CYS A 775 -0.13 17.13 -25.76
N LEU A 776 -0.61 16.31 -24.82
CA LEU A 776 -1.70 16.68 -23.91
C LEU A 776 -1.21 17.65 -22.83
N LEU A 777 0.04 17.48 -22.38
CA LEU A 777 0.66 18.19 -21.26
C LEU A 777 2.18 18.31 -21.46
N LEU A 778 2.73 19.51 -21.22
CA LEU A 778 4.17 19.77 -21.20
C LEU A 778 4.56 20.29 -19.81
N PHE A 779 5.48 19.61 -19.12
CA PHE A 779 5.84 19.91 -17.74
C PHE A 779 7.32 20.29 -17.55
N GLY A 780 7.63 20.85 -16.37
CA GLY A 780 8.98 20.94 -15.84
C GLY A 780 9.39 19.70 -15.04
N ASP A 781 10.38 19.86 -14.17
CA ASP A 781 10.90 18.82 -13.28
C ASP A 781 10.00 18.54 -12.06
N SER A 782 10.23 17.40 -11.40
CA SER A 782 9.66 16.98 -10.10
C SER A 782 8.12 16.99 -10.00
N ILE A 783 7.43 16.63 -11.10
CA ILE A 783 5.97 16.41 -11.11
C ILE A 783 5.63 15.16 -10.28
N THR A 784 5.15 15.38 -9.05
CA THR A 784 4.80 14.29 -8.13
C THR A 784 3.51 13.56 -8.50
N THR A 785 3.30 12.34 -7.97
CA THR A 785 2.02 11.61 -8.11
C THR A 785 0.83 12.32 -7.48
N ASP A 786 1.04 13.30 -6.58
CA ASP A 786 -0.02 14.20 -6.10
C ASP A 786 -0.50 15.19 -7.17
N HIS A 787 0.35 15.56 -8.14
CA HIS A 787 -0.05 16.36 -9.30
C HIS A 787 -0.80 15.52 -10.33
N ILE A 788 -0.30 14.31 -10.61
CA ILE A 788 -0.89 13.37 -11.59
C ILE A 788 -2.23 12.81 -11.08
N SER A 789 -2.28 12.38 -9.82
CA SER A 789 -3.45 11.77 -9.18
C SER A 789 -3.63 12.31 -7.75
N PRO A 790 -4.23 13.50 -7.57
CA PRO A 790 -4.50 14.07 -6.25
C PRO A 790 -5.37 13.13 -5.40
N ALA A 791 -5.16 13.14 -4.08
CA ALA A 791 -5.91 12.32 -3.13
C ALA A 791 -6.83 13.12 -2.19
N GLY A 792 -6.65 14.45 -2.09
CA GLY A 792 -7.41 15.33 -1.20
C GLY A 792 -8.81 15.71 -1.71
N SER A 793 -9.35 16.81 -1.18
CA SER A 793 -10.70 17.31 -1.46
C SER A 793 -10.96 17.64 -2.93
N ILE A 794 -12.16 17.33 -3.41
CA ILE A 794 -12.58 17.59 -4.80
C ILE A 794 -12.98 19.07 -4.96
N HIS A 795 -12.30 19.82 -5.83
CA HIS A 795 -12.58 21.25 -6.04
C HIS A 795 -13.94 21.46 -6.72
N LYS A 796 -14.74 22.41 -6.21
CA LYS A 796 -16.16 22.63 -6.59
C LYS A 796 -16.40 22.83 -8.10
N ASP A 797 -15.45 23.43 -8.81
CA ASP A 797 -15.59 23.80 -10.23
C ASP A 797 -14.97 22.75 -11.19
N SER A 798 -14.43 21.65 -10.64
CA SER A 798 -13.73 20.61 -11.41
C SER A 798 -14.68 19.69 -12.20
N PRO A 799 -14.19 18.99 -13.25
CA PRO A 799 -14.97 17.98 -13.96
C PRO A 799 -15.54 16.88 -13.04
N ALA A 800 -14.78 16.47 -12.02
CA ALA A 800 -15.22 15.48 -11.04
C ALA A 800 -16.38 15.97 -10.16
N ALA A 801 -16.34 17.24 -9.72
CA ALA A 801 -17.44 17.86 -8.98
C ALA A 801 -18.72 17.97 -9.82
N LYS A 802 -18.61 18.34 -11.11
CA LYS A 802 -19.76 18.38 -12.04
C LYS A 802 -20.44 17.01 -12.13
N TYR A 803 -19.67 15.96 -12.42
CA TYR A 803 -20.16 14.57 -12.50
C TYR A 803 -20.84 14.10 -11.19
N LEU A 804 -20.29 14.47 -10.03
CA LEU A 804 -20.90 14.15 -8.73
C LEU A 804 -22.23 14.90 -8.51
N MET A 805 -22.31 16.18 -8.86
CA MET A 805 -23.55 16.97 -8.79
C MET A 805 -24.62 16.49 -9.78
N GLU A 806 -24.22 16.10 -10.99
CA GLU A 806 -25.09 15.50 -12.02
C GLU A 806 -25.70 14.17 -11.54
N ARG A 807 -25.01 13.44 -10.65
CA ARG A 807 -25.52 12.25 -9.95
C ARG A 807 -26.17 12.54 -8.58
N GLY A 808 -26.45 13.81 -8.26
CA GLY A 808 -27.17 14.20 -7.04
C GLY A 808 -26.36 14.15 -5.74
N VAL A 809 -25.02 14.16 -5.81
CA VAL A 809 -24.16 14.22 -4.62
C VAL A 809 -23.93 15.69 -4.22
N ASP A 810 -24.32 16.04 -2.99
CA ASP A 810 -24.08 17.36 -2.40
C ASP A 810 -22.57 17.65 -2.27
N ARG A 811 -22.17 18.93 -2.38
CA ARG A 811 -20.78 19.38 -2.22
C ARG A 811 -20.11 18.88 -0.92
N LYS A 812 -20.87 18.81 0.18
CA LYS A 812 -20.40 18.33 1.51
C LYS A 812 -20.09 16.82 1.53
N ASP A 813 -20.71 16.06 0.61
CA ASP A 813 -20.64 14.60 0.50
C ASP A 813 -19.78 14.16 -0.71
N PHE A 814 -19.15 15.10 -1.44
CA PHE A 814 -18.12 14.80 -2.46
C PHE A 814 -17.02 13.88 -1.91
N ASN A 815 -16.64 14.08 -0.63
CA ASN A 815 -15.51 13.40 0.00
C ASN A 815 -14.18 13.71 -0.73
N SER A 816 -13.13 12.92 -0.50
CA SER A 816 -11.82 13.08 -1.12
C SER A 816 -11.66 12.23 -2.38
N TYR A 817 -10.77 12.63 -3.31
CA TYR A 817 -10.39 11.78 -4.44
C TYR A 817 -9.87 10.40 -3.97
N GLY A 818 -9.12 10.34 -2.86
CA GLY A 818 -8.64 9.08 -2.29
C GLY A 818 -9.76 8.10 -1.93
N SER A 819 -10.88 8.59 -1.40
CA SER A 819 -12.05 7.74 -1.12
C SER A 819 -12.78 7.27 -2.38
N ARG A 820 -12.69 8.02 -3.49
CA ARG A 820 -13.39 7.75 -4.77
C ARG A 820 -12.63 6.80 -5.69
N ARG A 821 -11.52 6.20 -5.26
CA ARG A 821 -10.63 5.35 -6.08
C ARG A 821 -11.21 4.03 -6.59
N GLY A 822 -12.37 3.59 -6.08
CA GLY A 822 -13.14 2.51 -6.69
C GLY A 822 -14.03 2.95 -7.86
N ASN A 823 -14.03 4.24 -8.22
CA ASN A 823 -14.87 4.82 -9.27
C ASN A 823 -13.99 5.49 -10.34
N ASP A 824 -13.76 4.78 -11.44
CA ASP A 824 -12.87 5.19 -12.53
C ASP A 824 -13.36 6.47 -13.24
N GLU A 825 -14.68 6.67 -13.37
CA GLU A 825 -15.26 7.90 -13.90
C GLU A 825 -14.85 9.13 -13.06
N VAL A 826 -14.87 9.05 -11.72
CA VAL A 826 -14.38 10.15 -10.85
C VAL A 826 -12.86 10.32 -10.96
N MET A 827 -12.10 9.22 -10.98
CA MET A 827 -10.63 9.29 -10.96
C MET A 827 -10.03 9.74 -12.30
N ALA A 828 -10.61 9.35 -13.44
CA ALA A 828 -10.21 9.87 -14.74
C ALA A 828 -10.44 11.40 -14.82
N ARG A 829 -11.54 11.91 -14.23
CA ARG A 829 -11.83 13.34 -14.08
C ARG A 829 -10.93 14.05 -13.04
N GLY A 830 -10.40 13.31 -12.07
CA GLY A 830 -9.41 13.78 -11.10
C GLY A 830 -7.96 13.75 -11.58
N THR A 831 -7.68 13.06 -12.69
CA THR A 831 -6.32 12.90 -13.21
C THR A 831 -5.82 14.23 -13.82
N PHE A 832 -4.65 14.66 -13.36
CA PHE A 832 -4.09 16.01 -13.53
C PHE A 832 -4.97 17.16 -12.98
N ALA A 833 -5.92 16.88 -12.09
CA ALA A 833 -6.83 17.88 -11.53
C ALA A 833 -6.26 18.70 -10.34
N ASN A 834 -4.96 18.62 -10.06
CA ASN A 834 -4.33 19.31 -8.94
C ASN A 834 -4.24 20.84 -9.19
N ILE A 835 -4.72 21.64 -8.24
CA ILE A 835 -4.75 23.12 -8.34
C ILE A 835 -3.37 23.81 -8.34
N ARG A 836 -2.28 23.08 -8.06
CA ARG A 836 -0.89 23.58 -8.07
C ARG A 836 -0.08 23.12 -9.28
N ILE A 837 -0.64 22.33 -10.20
CA ILE A 837 0.10 21.84 -11.37
C ILE A 837 0.46 23.00 -12.32
N VAL A 838 1.68 22.98 -12.88
CA VAL A 838 2.20 24.03 -13.77
C VAL A 838 2.46 23.44 -15.14
N ASN A 839 1.59 23.76 -16.10
CA ASN A 839 1.68 23.30 -17.48
C ASN A 839 2.38 24.37 -18.35
N LYS A 840 3.52 24.02 -18.95
CA LYS A 840 4.29 24.92 -19.83
C LYS A 840 3.46 25.41 -21.02
N LEU A 841 2.50 24.61 -21.53
CA LEU A 841 1.58 25.02 -22.60
C LEU A 841 0.75 26.26 -22.25
N LEU A 842 0.59 26.58 -20.96
CA LEU A 842 -0.16 27.75 -20.49
C LEU A 842 0.74 28.93 -20.09
N ASN A 843 2.00 28.95 -20.52
CA ASN A 843 2.98 30.01 -20.23
C ASN A 843 3.17 30.26 -18.72
N GLY A 844 3.05 29.22 -17.89
CA GLY A 844 3.21 29.30 -16.43
C GLY A 844 1.91 29.58 -15.66
N GLU A 845 0.73 29.58 -16.28
CA GLU A 845 -0.55 29.55 -15.55
C GLU A 845 -0.59 28.31 -14.64
N VAL A 846 -0.79 28.54 -13.33
CA VAL A 846 -0.91 27.47 -12.34
C VAL A 846 -2.36 26.99 -12.30
N GLY A 847 -2.59 25.71 -12.56
CA GLY A 847 -3.91 25.09 -12.44
C GLY A 847 -4.15 23.91 -13.38
N PRO A 848 -5.26 23.17 -13.20
CA PRO A 848 -5.51 21.85 -13.80
C PRO A 848 -6.05 21.94 -15.24
N LYS A 849 -5.35 22.68 -16.10
CA LYS A 849 -5.77 22.99 -17.48
C LYS A 849 -4.71 22.62 -18.50
N THR A 850 -5.13 22.55 -19.76
CA THR A 850 -4.24 22.45 -20.92
C THR A 850 -4.85 23.15 -22.14
N ILE A 851 -4.10 23.21 -23.24
CA ILE A 851 -4.58 23.67 -24.54
C ILE A 851 -4.95 22.45 -25.39
N HIS A 852 -6.16 22.44 -25.94
CA HIS A 852 -6.51 21.53 -27.02
C HIS A 852 -5.91 22.08 -28.33
N ILE A 853 -4.73 21.59 -28.70
CA ILE A 853 -3.87 22.14 -29.77
C ILE A 853 -4.63 22.36 -31.09
N PRO A 854 -5.49 21.46 -31.59
CA PRO A 854 -6.23 21.68 -32.84
C PRO A 854 -7.22 22.86 -32.84
N THR A 855 -7.56 23.42 -31.68
CA THR A 855 -8.49 24.58 -31.58
C THR A 855 -7.94 25.76 -30.78
N GLY A 856 -6.75 25.64 -30.16
CA GLY A 856 -6.19 26.65 -29.27
C GLY A 856 -6.99 26.89 -27.98
N GLU A 857 -7.94 26.01 -27.65
CA GLU A 857 -8.90 26.23 -26.57
C GLU A 857 -8.34 25.78 -25.21
N LYS A 858 -8.37 26.66 -24.20
CA LYS A 858 -7.99 26.34 -22.82
C LYS A 858 -9.11 25.57 -22.13
N LEU A 859 -8.86 24.30 -21.82
CA LEU A 859 -9.81 23.38 -21.18
C LEU A 859 -9.23 22.78 -19.89
N TYR A 860 -10.07 22.16 -19.06
CA TYR A 860 -9.55 21.23 -18.05
C TYR A 860 -8.91 20.02 -18.74
N VAL A 861 -7.89 19.40 -18.12
CA VAL A 861 -7.12 18.31 -18.77
C VAL A 861 -8.01 17.15 -19.21
N TYR A 862 -8.95 16.73 -18.35
CA TYR A 862 -9.93 15.68 -18.68
C TYR A 862 -10.79 16.06 -19.90
N ASP A 863 -11.30 17.29 -19.96
CA ASP A 863 -12.18 17.76 -21.04
C ASP A 863 -11.42 17.77 -22.39
N ALA A 864 -10.13 18.16 -22.38
CA ALA A 864 -9.25 18.09 -23.55
C ALA A 864 -8.92 16.64 -23.95
N ALA A 865 -8.60 15.78 -22.98
CA ALA A 865 -8.28 14.38 -23.22
C ALA A 865 -9.46 13.61 -23.84
N MET A 866 -10.68 13.80 -23.32
CA MET A 866 -11.87 13.19 -23.91
C MET A 866 -12.18 13.72 -25.31
N ARG A 867 -11.80 14.96 -25.64
CA ARG A 867 -11.94 15.52 -26.99
C ARG A 867 -10.99 14.84 -27.98
N TYR A 868 -9.70 14.70 -27.65
CA TYR A 868 -8.76 13.92 -28.47
C TYR A 868 -9.23 12.47 -28.64
N LYS A 869 -9.59 11.81 -27.53
CA LYS A 869 -10.06 10.41 -27.51
C LYS A 869 -11.31 10.18 -28.36
N SER A 870 -12.27 11.10 -28.34
CA SER A 870 -13.48 11.04 -29.19
C SER A 870 -13.24 11.40 -30.66
N ALA A 871 -12.17 12.16 -30.96
CA ALA A 871 -11.69 12.40 -32.32
C ALA A 871 -10.84 11.24 -32.88
N GLY A 872 -10.56 10.20 -32.09
CA GLY A 872 -9.65 9.12 -32.48
C GLY A 872 -8.18 9.54 -32.55
N GLN A 873 -7.81 10.60 -31.81
CA GLN A 873 -6.46 11.17 -31.80
C GLN A 873 -5.70 10.68 -30.56
N ASP A 874 -4.52 10.11 -30.79
CA ASP A 874 -3.63 9.66 -29.73
C ASP A 874 -2.95 10.86 -29.04
N THR A 875 -2.53 10.66 -27.78
CA THR A 875 -1.87 11.70 -26.99
C THR A 875 -0.64 11.20 -26.24
N ILE A 876 0.29 12.12 -25.96
CA ILE A 876 1.47 11.91 -25.11
C ILE A 876 1.58 12.98 -24.02
N VAL A 877 2.41 12.72 -23.01
CA VAL A 877 2.85 13.71 -22.01
C VAL A 877 4.35 13.92 -22.14
N ILE A 878 4.82 15.16 -22.00
CA ILE A 878 6.25 15.50 -21.98
C ILE A 878 6.60 16.14 -20.64
N ALA A 879 7.71 15.75 -20.01
CA ALA A 879 8.10 16.18 -18.67
C ALA A 879 9.62 16.37 -18.48
N GLY A 880 9.99 17.00 -17.36
CA GLY A 880 11.37 17.13 -16.90
C GLY A 880 11.91 15.87 -16.20
N ALA A 881 12.79 16.07 -15.23
CA ALA A 881 13.32 15.04 -14.34
C ALA A 881 12.35 14.66 -13.22
N GLU A 882 12.57 13.52 -12.56
CA GLU A 882 11.81 13.04 -11.40
C GLU A 882 10.28 12.94 -11.61
N TYR A 883 9.85 12.66 -12.85
CA TYR A 883 8.43 12.51 -13.17
C TYR A 883 7.82 11.31 -12.44
N GLY A 884 6.72 11.55 -11.71
CA GLY A 884 6.05 10.54 -10.90
C GLY A 884 6.58 10.37 -9.47
N SER A 885 7.30 11.35 -8.93
CA SER A 885 7.85 11.28 -7.57
C SER A 885 6.78 11.23 -6.46
N GLY A 886 7.02 10.53 -5.34
CA GLY A 886 6.16 10.57 -4.15
C GLY A 886 5.43 9.25 -3.83
N SER A 887 4.13 9.32 -3.53
CA SER A 887 3.32 8.13 -3.15
C SER A 887 3.13 7.16 -4.33
N SER A 888 3.12 5.86 -4.04
CA SER A 888 2.93 4.76 -4.99
C SER A 888 1.47 4.60 -5.48
N ARG A 889 0.96 5.61 -6.18
CA ARG A 889 -0.44 5.68 -6.64
C ARG A 889 -0.60 5.01 -8.01
N ASP A 890 -1.24 3.85 -8.03
CA ASP A 890 -1.73 3.16 -9.23
C ASP A 890 -2.53 4.08 -10.17
N TRP A 891 -3.37 4.93 -9.59
CA TRP A 891 -4.16 5.94 -10.30
C TRP A 891 -3.34 7.01 -11.04
N ALA A 892 -2.04 7.15 -10.75
CA ALA A 892 -1.15 7.97 -11.57
C ALA A 892 -0.83 7.32 -12.94
N ALA A 893 -1.13 6.04 -13.15
CA ALA A 893 -1.04 5.36 -14.45
C ALA A 893 -2.41 4.92 -14.99
N LYS A 894 -3.29 4.36 -14.14
CA LYS A 894 -4.69 4.02 -14.51
C LYS A 894 -5.44 5.26 -15.03
N GLY A 895 -5.21 6.44 -14.44
CA GLY A 895 -5.77 7.72 -14.86
C GLY A 895 -5.35 8.16 -16.27
N PRO A 896 -4.05 8.38 -16.57
CA PRO A 896 -3.60 8.76 -17.91
C PRO A 896 -3.96 7.75 -19.00
N MET A 897 -3.96 6.45 -18.69
CA MET A 897 -4.43 5.40 -19.61
C MET A 897 -5.91 5.63 -19.99
N LEU A 898 -6.79 5.85 -19.00
CA LEU A 898 -8.20 6.17 -19.27
C LEU A 898 -8.39 7.50 -20.00
N GLN A 899 -7.52 8.49 -19.77
CA GLN A 899 -7.50 9.73 -20.54
C GLN A 899 -7.02 9.54 -22.00
N GLY A 900 -6.37 8.41 -22.33
CA GLY A 900 -5.94 8.08 -23.70
C GLY A 900 -4.46 8.38 -23.99
N VAL A 901 -3.65 8.62 -22.96
CA VAL A 901 -2.20 8.81 -23.10
C VAL A 901 -1.54 7.49 -23.50
N LYS A 902 -0.72 7.51 -24.57
CA LYS A 902 0.01 6.34 -25.09
C LYS A 902 1.44 6.24 -24.60
N ALA A 903 2.09 7.39 -24.42
CA ALA A 903 3.49 7.47 -24.03
C ALA A 903 3.76 8.69 -23.15
N VAL A 904 4.83 8.60 -22.36
CA VAL A 904 5.38 9.73 -21.59
C VAL A 904 6.85 9.88 -21.96
N ILE A 905 7.28 11.09 -22.35
CA ILE A 905 8.67 11.43 -22.64
C ILE A 905 9.20 12.33 -21.51
N ALA A 906 10.14 11.84 -20.71
CA ALA A 906 10.68 12.54 -19.55
C ALA A 906 12.22 12.60 -19.59
N LYS A 907 12.83 13.46 -18.78
CA LYS A 907 14.29 13.40 -18.54
C LYS A 907 14.63 12.22 -17.63
N SER A 908 13.79 11.99 -16.61
CA SER A 908 13.85 10.80 -15.76
C SER A 908 12.51 10.54 -15.07
N PHE A 909 12.27 9.28 -14.71
CA PHE A 909 11.12 8.82 -13.95
C PHE A 909 11.52 8.42 -12.52
N GLU A 910 10.57 8.47 -11.60
CA GLU A 910 10.63 7.67 -10.36
C GLU A 910 10.38 6.18 -10.68
N ARG A 911 11.05 5.26 -9.97
CA ARG A 911 11.04 3.81 -10.20
C ARG A 911 9.63 3.23 -10.20
N ILE A 912 8.87 3.46 -9.14
CA ILE A 912 7.52 2.90 -8.95
C ILE A 912 6.59 3.48 -10.02
N HIS A 913 6.65 4.79 -10.27
CA HIS A 913 5.78 5.38 -11.29
C HIS A 913 6.05 4.82 -12.69
N ARG A 914 7.32 4.65 -13.08
CA ARG A 914 7.70 4.00 -14.35
C ARG A 914 7.12 2.59 -14.47
N SER A 915 7.25 1.74 -13.44
CA SER A 915 6.64 0.40 -13.42
C SER A 915 5.12 0.45 -13.61
N ASN A 916 4.43 1.38 -12.94
CA ASN A 916 2.97 1.54 -13.07
C ASN A 916 2.55 1.99 -14.48
N LEU A 917 3.34 2.83 -15.17
CA LEU A 917 3.07 3.19 -16.57
C LEU A 917 3.13 1.95 -17.48
N VAL A 918 4.20 1.15 -17.37
CA VAL A 918 4.36 -0.10 -18.12
C VAL A 918 3.24 -1.09 -17.82
N GLY A 919 2.88 -1.27 -16.55
CA GLY A 919 1.79 -2.15 -16.12
C GLY A 919 0.41 -1.77 -16.69
N MET A 920 0.22 -0.50 -17.08
CA MET A 920 -0.97 -0.01 -17.78
C MET A 920 -0.80 0.15 -19.31
N GLY A 921 0.29 -0.38 -19.89
CA GLY A 921 0.56 -0.33 -21.32
C GLY A 921 0.95 1.05 -21.87
N ILE A 922 1.32 2.01 -21.01
CA ILE A 922 1.83 3.33 -21.41
C ILE A 922 3.34 3.22 -21.61
N ILE A 923 3.85 3.64 -22.77
CA ILE A 923 5.28 3.56 -23.12
C ILE A 923 6.07 4.66 -22.39
N PRO A 924 7.02 4.33 -21.49
CA PRO A 924 7.89 5.33 -20.87
C PRO A 924 9.14 5.56 -21.73
N LEU A 925 9.50 6.83 -21.95
CA LEU A 925 10.65 7.24 -22.76
C LEU A 925 11.53 8.24 -22.02
N CYS A 926 12.83 8.01 -22.04
CA CYS A 926 13.83 8.97 -21.57
C CYS A 926 14.48 9.71 -22.75
N PHE A 927 14.63 11.03 -22.66
CA PHE A 927 15.57 11.79 -23.50
C PHE A 927 17.02 11.27 -23.31
N LYS A 928 17.92 11.48 -24.28
CA LYS A 928 19.33 11.12 -24.08
C LYS A 928 20.00 12.02 -23.03
N PRO A 929 21.10 11.59 -22.38
CA PRO A 929 21.77 12.40 -21.36
C PRO A 929 22.22 13.77 -21.90
N GLY A 930 21.66 14.83 -21.33
CA GLY A 930 21.91 16.22 -21.75
C GLY A 930 20.79 16.84 -22.61
N GLU A 931 19.82 16.04 -23.05
CA GLU A 931 18.66 16.49 -23.83
C GLU A 931 17.39 16.60 -22.97
N ASP A 932 16.47 17.47 -23.42
CA ASP A 932 15.11 17.66 -22.92
C ASP A 932 14.27 18.46 -23.93
N ALA A 933 13.01 18.74 -23.58
CA ALA A 933 12.12 19.54 -24.42
C ALA A 933 12.64 20.96 -24.72
N ASP A 934 13.34 21.62 -23.79
CA ASP A 934 13.77 23.00 -23.98
C ASP A 934 15.03 23.08 -24.88
N THR A 935 15.99 22.17 -24.66
CA THR A 935 17.22 22.03 -25.46
C THR A 935 16.97 21.50 -26.87
N LEU A 936 16.04 20.54 -27.03
CA LEU A 936 15.58 20.08 -28.34
C LEU A 936 14.61 21.07 -29.01
N GLY A 937 14.15 22.11 -28.30
CA GLY A 937 13.22 23.11 -28.82
C GLY A 937 11.86 22.52 -29.23
N LEU A 938 11.29 21.68 -28.37
CA LEU A 938 9.96 21.08 -28.48
C LEU A 938 8.93 21.98 -27.79
N THR A 939 7.93 22.43 -28.52
CA THR A 939 6.94 23.41 -28.04
C THR A 939 5.67 22.77 -27.46
N GLY A 940 5.50 21.45 -27.64
CA GLY A 940 4.28 20.72 -27.33
C GLY A 940 3.10 21.07 -28.26
N HIS A 941 3.35 21.80 -29.35
CA HIS A 941 2.35 22.09 -30.39
C HIS A 941 2.53 21.21 -31.64
N GLU A 942 3.60 20.40 -31.66
CA GLU A 942 3.87 19.41 -32.69
C GLU A 942 2.98 18.15 -32.53
N CYS A 943 2.82 17.39 -33.62
CA CYS A 943 2.36 16.01 -33.57
C CYS A 943 3.58 15.06 -33.53
N TYR A 944 3.52 14.03 -32.70
CA TYR A 944 4.63 13.13 -32.36
C TYR A 944 4.38 11.70 -32.86
N THR A 945 5.35 11.13 -33.57
CA THR A 945 5.36 9.73 -34.03
C THR A 945 6.56 9.01 -33.43
N ILE A 946 6.30 7.87 -32.79
CA ILE A 946 7.27 7.06 -32.05
C ILE A 946 7.52 5.77 -32.85
N ASP A 947 8.74 5.61 -33.37
CA ASP A 947 9.12 4.47 -34.22
C ASP A 947 9.48 3.26 -33.35
N LEU A 948 8.45 2.56 -32.87
CA LEU A 948 8.56 1.33 -32.09
C LEU A 948 8.39 0.09 -33.00
N PRO A 949 9.24 -0.95 -32.90
CA PRO A 949 9.10 -2.19 -33.66
C PRO A 949 7.70 -2.82 -33.57
N ALA A 950 7.19 -3.30 -34.71
CA ALA A 950 5.85 -3.87 -34.85
C ALA A 950 5.65 -5.26 -34.18
N LYS A 951 6.68 -5.78 -33.51
CA LYS A 951 6.63 -6.98 -32.68
C LYS A 951 7.43 -6.73 -31.41
N VAL A 952 6.96 -7.23 -30.29
CA VAL A 952 7.66 -7.10 -29.01
C VAL A 952 8.97 -7.90 -29.00
N SER A 953 9.03 -9.05 -29.70
CA SER A 953 10.25 -9.85 -29.91
C SER A 953 11.43 -9.11 -30.55
N ASP A 954 11.15 -7.97 -31.19
CA ASP A 954 12.12 -7.19 -31.96
C ASP A 954 12.55 -5.93 -31.18
N ILE A 955 11.96 -5.70 -29.99
CA ILE A 955 12.32 -4.69 -28.99
C ILE A 955 13.27 -5.35 -27.98
N ARG A 956 14.27 -4.61 -27.50
CA ARG A 956 15.09 -5.02 -26.33
C ARG A 956 14.90 -4.07 -25.15
N PRO A 957 15.08 -4.54 -23.90
CA PRO A 957 15.07 -3.66 -22.75
C PRO A 957 16.11 -2.55 -22.86
N GLY A 958 15.74 -1.33 -22.46
CA GLY A 958 16.60 -0.14 -22.56
C GLY A 958 16.98 0.29 -24.00
N GLN A 959 16.26 -0.16 -25.03
CA GLN A 959 16.58 0.15 -26.42
C GLN A 959 16.37 1.65 -26.78
N ASP A 960 17.29 2.21 -27.56
CA ASP A 960 17.09 3.51 -28.21
C ASP A 960 16.14 3.39 -29.41
N ILE A 961 15.17 4.29 -29.48
CA ILE A 961 14.18 4.43 -30.55
C ILE A 961 14.11 5.87 -31.05
N THR A 962 13.59 6.07 -32.27
CA THR A 962 13.46 7.41 -32.85
C THR A 962 12.08 7.99 -32.58
N VAL A 963 12.04 9.24 -32.11
CA VAL A 963 10.83 10.06 -32.08
C VAL A 963 10.93 11.12 -33.17
N THR A 964 9.88 11.27 -33.95
CA THR A 964 9.78 12.23 -35.06
C THR A 964 8.58 13.16 -34.85
N THR A 965 8.68 14.39 -35.32
CA THR A 965 7.57 15.36 -35.30
C THR A 965 7.12 15.75 -36.71
N ASP A 966 5.87 16.19 -36.83
CA ASP A 966 5.27 16.67 -38.07
C ASP A 966 6.02 17.85 -38.71
N ASN A 967 6.68 18.69 -37.91
CA ASN A 967 7.57 19.76 -38.37
C ASN A 967 8.95 19.27 -38.88
N GLY A 968 9.18 17.95 -38.96
CA GLY A 968 10.37 17.35 -39.56
C GLY A 968 11.58 17.20 -38.64
N LYS A 969 11.45 17.50 -37.34
CA LYS A 969 12.50 17.23 -36.35
C LYS A 969 12.49 15.74 -35.97
N ALA A 970 13.66 15.19 -35.70
CA ALA A 970 13.85 13.83 -35.21
C ALA A 970 14.86 13.84 -34.06
N PHE A 971 14.62 13.03 -33.03
CA PHE A 971 15.48 12.87 -31.87
C PHE A 971 15.40 11.43 -31.34
N THR A 972 16.36 11.02 -30.53
CA THR A 972 16.41 9.66 -29.97
C THR A 972 15.90 9.66 -28.54
N CYS A 973 15.11 8.65 -28.19
CA CYS A 973 14.73 8.37 -26.81
C CYS A 973 15.07 6.94 -26.46
N THR A 974 15.49 6.71 -25.21
CA THR A 974 15.66 5.38 -24.66
C THR A 974 14.32 4.90 -24.12
N VAL A 975 13.78 3.80 -24.66
CA VAL A 975 12.54 3.19 -24.16
C VAL A 975 12.82 2.52 -22.81
N ARG A 976 11.97 2.79 -21.83
CA ARG A 976 12.17 2.41 -20.41
C ARG A 976 11.31 1.23 -19.99
N PHE A 977 11.11 0.29 -20.92
CA PHE A 977 10.98 -1.11 -20.56
C PHE A 977 12.37 -1.57 -20.12
N ASP A 978 12.52 -1.85 -18.83
CA ASP A 978 13.82 -2.18 -18.23
C ASP A 978 14.06 -3.71 -18.24
N THR A 979 12.98 -4.49 -18.37
CA THR A 979 12.97 -5.97 -18.24
C THR A 979 12.28 -6.67 -19.43
N GLU A 980 12.59 -7.95 -19.66
CA GLU A 980 11.86 -8.81 -20.64
C GLU A 980 10.41 -9.12 -20.19
N VAL A 981 10.18 -9.16 -18.87
CA VAL A 981 8.84 -9.36 -18.28
C VAL A 981 7.96 -8.13 -18.54
N GLU A 982 8.55 -6.93 -18.57
CA GLU A 982 7.87 -5.68 -18.88
C GLU A 982 7.50 -5.54 -20.36
N LEU A 983 8.37 -6.06 -21.25
CA LEU A 983 8.01 -6.25 -22.65
C LEU A 983 6.82 -7.20 -22.79
N THR A 984 6.77 -8.26 -21.97
CA THR A 984 5.63 -9.19 -21.92
C THR A 984 4.34 -8.48 -21.46
N TYR A 985 4.39 -7.67 -20.38
CA TYR A 985 3.25 -6.85 -19.95
C TYR A 985 2.75 -5.92 -21.07
N PHE A 986 3.65 -5.30 -21.83
CA PHE A 986 3.30 -4.46 -22.96
C PHE A 986 2.63 -5.24 -24.11
N GLU A 987 3.10 -6.45 -24.43
CA GLU A 987 2.50 -7.31 -25.46
C GLU A 987 1.07 -7.76 -25.11
N GLN A 988 0.84 -8.13 -23.86
CA GLN A 988 -0.49 -8.50 -23.35
C GLN A 988 -1.43 -7.28 -23.21
N GLY A 989 -0.85 -6.06 -23.21
CA GLY A 989 -1.59 -4.79 -23.13
C GLY A 989 -1.75 -4.21 -21.74
N GLY A 990 -1.08 -4.79 -20.76
CA GLY A 990 -1.14 -4.51 -19.33
C GLY A 990 -0.84 -5.78 -18.52
N ILE A 991 -0.28 -5.63 -17.33
CA ILE A 991 0.05 -6.77 -16.44
C ILE A 991 -1.20 -7.50 -15.96
N LEU A 992 -2.27 -6.76 -15.61
CA LEU A 992 -3.56 -7.36 -15.26
C LEU A 992 -4.19 -8.13 -16.44
N HIS A 993 -3.92 -7.72 -17.69
CA HIS A 993 -4.33 -8.48 -18.87
C HIS A 993 -3.52 -9.76 -19.04
N GLN A 994 -2.26 -9.80 -18.62
CA GLN A 994 -1.47 -11.04 -18.56
C GLN A 994 -2.02 -11.98 -17.49
N ASP A 995 -2.13 -11.54 -16.23
CA ASP A 995 -2.50 -12.42 -15.10
C ASP A 995 -3.85 -13.12 -15.32
N GLU A 996 -4.80 -12.41 -15.94
CA GLU A 996 -6.09 -12.90 -16.39
C GLU A 996 -5.97 -14.04 -17.44
N ARG A 997 -5.00 -13.93 -18.37
CA ARG A 997 -4.71 -14.95 -19.40
C ARG A 997 -3.97 -16.14 -18.83
N ASP A 998 -2.94 -15.91 -18.02
CA ASP A 998 -2.17 -16.98 -17.39
C ASP A 998 -3.12 -17.86 -16.53
N SER A 999 -4.04 -17.22 -15.80
CA SER A 999 -5.09 -17.87 -15.01
C SER A 999 -6.12 -18.68 -15.85
N THR A 1000 -6.44 -18.24 -17.08
CA THR A 1000 -7.30 -19.02 -18.00
C THR A 1000 -6.55 -20.18 -18.66
N MET A 1001 -5.28 -20.02 -19.04
CA MET A 1001 -4.49 -21.06 -19.71
C MET A 1001 -4.20 -22.27 -18.81
N ASP A 1002 -4.03 -22.04 -17.51
CA ASP A 1002 -3.95 -23.04 -16.43
C ASP A 1002 -5.25 -23.90 -16.31
N ALA A 1003 -6.26 -23.72 -17.16
CA ALA A 1003 -7.38 -24.66 -17.31
C ALA A 1003 -7.08 -25.86 -18.23
N SER A 1004 -5.90 -25.89 -18.89
CA SER A 1004 -5.57 -26.90 -19.90
C SER A 1004 -4.63 -28.02 -19.44
N GLU A 1005 -3.64 -27.75 -18.57
CA GLU A 1005 -2.73 -28.78 -18.05
C GLU A 1005 -2.06 -28.38 -16.71
N ASN A 1006 -1.59 -29.39 -15.94
CA ASN A 1006 -0.69 -29.27 -14.77
C ASN A 1006 -1.19 -28.65 -13.44
N PHE A 1007 -2.20 -29.29 -12.82
CA PHE A 1007 -2.26 -29.37 -11.34
C PHE A 1007 -2.22 -30.83 -10.88
N ILE A 1008 -1.08 -31.26 -10.32
CA ILE A 1008 -0.93 -32.56 -9.64
C ILE A 1008 -1.03 -32.33 -8.12
N PRO A 1009 -2.14 -32.73 -7.45
CA PRO A 1009 -2.21 -32.69 -5.99
C PRO A 1009 -1.29 -33.77 -5.40
N PHE A 1010 -0.29 -33.35 -4.60
CA PHE A 1010 0.74 -34.21 -4.00
C PHE A 1010 0.17 -35.47 -3.31
N PRO A 1011 0.48 -36.68 -3.81
CA PRO A 1011 0.24 -37.93 -3.10
C PRO A 1011 1.57 -38.46 -2.53
N LEU A 1012 1.71 -38.47 -1.20
CA LEU A 1012 2.81 -39.18 -0.54
C LEU A 1012 2.72 -40.68 -0.85
N TRP A 1013 3.75 -41.23 -1.49
CA TRP A 1013 3.92 -42.66 -1.73
C TRP A 1013 5.36 -43.07 -1.41
N ASP A 1014 5.53 -43.88 -0.37
CA ASP A 1014 6.75 -44.65 -0.15
C ASP A 1014 6.89 -45.74 -1.24
N GLN A 1015 8.13 -46.14 -1.54
CA GLN A 1015 8.41 -47.30 -2.40
C GLN A 1015 9.38 -48.29 -1.76
N GLU A 1016 8.83 -49.44 -1.34
CA GLU A 1016 9.49 -50.74 -1.22
C GLU A 1016 8.36 -51.82 -1.28
N ASN A 1017 8.52 -53.03 -1.86
CA ASN A 1017 9.64 -53.63 -2.56
C ASN A 1017 9.21 -54.78 -3.52
N SER A 1018 9.81 -54.87 -4.73
CA SER A 1018 9.95 -56.08 -5.59
C SER A 1018 8.70 -56.75 -6.29
N PRO A 1019 8.89 -57.61 -7.34
CA PRO A 1019 7.81 -57.94 -8.33
C PRO A 1019 7.54 -59.44 -8.64
N LYS A 1020 6.37 -59.77 -9.27
CA LYS A 1020 6.21 -60.76 -10.40
C LYS A 1020 4.76 -61.03 -10.91
N LEU A 1021 4.68 -61.44 -12.18
CA LEU A 1021 3.67 -62.27 -12.90
C LEU A 1021 2.19 -61.79 -13.16
N PHE A 1022 1.98 -61.25 -14.37
CA PHE A 1022 1.20 -61.80 -15.52
C PHE A 1022 -0.25 -62.39 -15.42
N VAL A 1023 -1.06 -62.02 -16.44
CA VAL A 1023 -2.31 -62.63 -17.00
C VAL A 1023 -3.70 -62.23 -16.43
N GLN A 1024 -4.56 -61.86 -17.40
CA GLN A 1024 -6.04 -61.77 -17.49
C GLN A 1024 -6.89 -62.57 -16.47
N LEU A 1025 -8.08 -62.14 -16.01
CA LEU A 1025 -9.31 -62.06 -16.84
C LEU A 1025 -10.43 -61.16 -16.23
N HIS A 1026 -11.67 -61.29 -16.73
CA HIS A 1026 -12.78 -60.32 -16.57
C HIS A 1026 -13.92 -60.75 -15.60
N ALA A 1027 -14.63 -59.74 -15.06
CA ALA A 1027 -16.07 -59.71 -14.66
C ALA A 1027 -16.58 -60.17 -13.26
N CYS A 1028 -17.40 -59.26 -12.68
CA CYS A 1028 -18.61 -59.45 -11.87
C CYS A 1028 -18.64 -60.03 -10.42
N LEU A 1029 -19.05 -59.14 -9.49
CA LEU A 1029 -20.10 -59.35 -8.46
C LEU A 1029 -19.97 -60.51 -7.42
N ARG A 1030 -19.57 -60.19 -6.17
CA ARG A 1030 -20.46 -60.16 -4.96
C ARG A 1030 -19.75 -59.98 -3.60
N SER A 1031 -20.46 -59.31 -2.68
CA SER A 1031 -20.49 -59.41 -1.19
C SER A 1031 -19.23 -59.76 -0.34
N ARG A 1032 -18.90 -58.82 0.57
CA ARG A 1032 -18.69 -58.99 2.04
C ARG A 1032 -18.26 -60.36 2.60
N PHE A 1033 -17.17 -60.41 3.39
CA PHE A 1033 -17.21 -60.56 4.88
C PHE A 1033 -15.81 -60.35 5.53
N ARG A 1034 -15.71 -60.41 6.88
CA ARG A 1034 -14.45 -60.36 7.68
C ARG A 1034 -13.91 -61.80 7.92
N PRO A 1035 -12.64 -61.99 8.34
CA PRO A 1035 -12.21 -61.93 9.75
C PRO A 1035 -10.95 -61.02 9.93
N THR A 1036 -10.43 -60.56 11.09
CA THR A 1036 -9.98 -61.19 12.37
C THR A 1036 -8.98 -62.34 12.19
N SER A 1037 -7.91 -62.51 12.98
CA SER A 1037 -7.32 -61.75 14.11
C SER A 1037 -5.99 -62.40 14.50
N TYR A 1038 -5.06 -61.70 15.16
CA TYR A 1038 -4.14 -62.34 16.12
C TYR A 1038 -3.82 -61.43 17.31
N MET A 1039 -3.83 -62.01 18.50
CA MET A 1039 -3.35 -61.45 19.77
C MET A 1039 -2.13 -62.28 20.21
N VAL A 1040 -1.28 -61.68 21.05
CA VAL A 1040 -0.54 -62.39 22.10
C VAL A 1040 -0.65 -61.55 23.37
N GLU A 1041 -0.86 -62.18 24.51
CA GLU A 1041 -1.08 -61.57 25.82
C GLU A 1041 0.11 -61.81 26.76
N LEU A 1042 0.17 -61.05 27.86
CA LEU A 1042 0.71 -61.37 29.19
C LEU A 1042 0.63 -60.06 30.02
N ASP A 1043 -0.48 -59.72 30.68
CA ASP A 1043 -1.20 -60.37 31.80
C ASP A 1043 -0.57 -60.12 33.18
N ILE A 1044 -1.38 -59.56 34.09
CA ILE A 1044 -1.36 -59.76 35.56
C ILE A 1044 -2.68 -59.16 36.12
N GLN A 1045 -3.27 -59.85 37.09
CA GLN A 1045 -4.64 -59.62 37.60
C GLN A 1045 -4.63 -58.76 38.89
N ILE A 1046 -5.74 -58.21 39.39
CA ILE A 1046 -6.70 -58.89 40.31
C ILE A 1046 -7.97 -58.00 40.51
N PRO A 1047 -9.16 -58.56 40.87
CA PRO A 1047 -10.44 -58.04 40.33
C PRO A 1047 -11.61 -57.84 41.32
N THR A 1048 -12.82 -57.59 40.78
CA THR A 1048 -14.19 -57.84 41.34
C THR A 1048 -14.70 -56.99 42.54
N THR A 1049 -16.01 -56.71 42.79
CA THR A 1049 -17.30 -56.79 42.02
C THR A 1049 -18.44 -56.06 42.78
N TYR A 1050 -19.49 -55.59 42.06
CA TYR A 1050 -20.90 -55.38 42.49
C TYR A 1050 -21.17 -54.29 43.59
N ASP A 1051 -21.89 -53.17 43.34
CA ASP A 1051 -23.37 -52.98 43.18
C ASP A 1051 -24.16 -53.22 44.50
N PRO A 1052 -25.41 -52.75 44.76
CA PRO A 1052 -26.35 -51.94 43.96
C PRO A 1052 -26.76 -50.58 44.55
N PHE A 1053 -27.48 -49.78 43.73
CA PHE A 1053 -28.49 -48.77 44.10
C PHE A 1053 -28.44 -48.19 45.54
N ALA A 1054 -27.39 -47.43 45.88
CA ALA A 1054 -27.43 -46.56 47.05
C ALA A 1054 -28.41 -45.41 46.79
N GLU A 1055 -29.59 -45.45 47.44
CA GLU A 1055 -30.73 -44.60 47.09
C GLU A 1055 -30.51 -43.10 47.35
N ALA A 1056 -31.30 -42.29 46.64
CA ALA A 1056 -31.15 -40.83 46.59
C ALA A 1056 -31.57 -40.11 47.88
N LYS A 1057 -30.92 -38.96 48.14
CA LYS A 1057 -31.55 -37.79 48.75
C LYS A 1057 -30.84 -36.50 48.37
N ASP A 1058 -31.63 -35.46 48.13
CA ASP A 1058 -31.14 -34.13 47.81
C ASP A 1058 -30.37 -33.47 48.96
N SER A 1059 -29.29 -32.76 48.60
CA SER A 1059 -29.00 -31.46 49.20
C SER A 1059 -28.40 -30.56 48.11
N GLY A 1060 -29.05 -29.42 47.85
CA GLY A 1060 -28.77 -28.61 46.66
C GLY A 1060 -27.51 -27.75 46.77
N ALA A 1061 -26.78 -27.62 45.67
CA ALA A 1061 -25.67 -26.67 45.52
C ALA A 1061 -25.73 -25.96 44.14
N PRO A 1062 -25.53 -24.64 44.07
CA PRO A 1062 -25.55 -23.91 42.79
C PRO A 1062 -24.23 -24.10 42.03
N GLY A 1063 -24.27 -24.71 40.84
CA GLY A 1063 -23.06 -24.86 40.01
C GLY A 1063 -23.08 -25.86 38.85
N ALA A 1064 -24.18 -26.56 38.58
CA ALA A 1064 -24.25 -27.52 37.49
C ALA A 1064 -24.24 -26.83 36.11
N LYS A 1065 -23.15 -26.96 35.34
CA LYS A 1065 -23.17 -26.68 33.89
C LYS A 1065 -24.18 -27.62 33.20
N GLU A 1066 -25.17 -27.06 32.50
CA GLU A 1066 -25.97 -27.83 31.54
C GLU A 1066 -25.05 -28.34 30.41
N TYR A 1067 -24.97 -29.67 30.26
CA TYR A 1067 -24.23 -30.33 29.18
C TYR A 1067 -25.19 -30.93 28.16
N VAL A 1068 -24.85 -30.80 26.88
CA VAL A 1068 -25.52 -31.51 25.78
C VAL A 1068 -24.80 -32.84 25.57
N HIS A 1069 -25.53 -33.93 25.77
CA HIS A 1069 -25.01 -35.29 25.66
C HIS A 1069 -25.30 -35.85 24.26
N ILE A 1070 -24.25 -36.18 23.51
CA ILE A 1070 -24.33 -36.79 22.18
C ILE A 1070 -23.84 -38.24 22.30
N ARG A 1071 -24.75 -39.21 22.34
CA ARG A 1071 -24.43 -40.63 22.57
C ARG A 1071 -24.59 -41.45 21.28
N ILE A 1072 -23.82 -42.53 21.13
CA ILE A 1072 -24.12 -43.61 20.17
C ILE A 1072 -24.76 -44.79 20.91
N GLN A 1073 -25.80 -45.36 20.31
CA GLN A 1073 -26.46 -46.59 20.74
C GLN A 1073 -26.39 -47.61 19.60
N GLN A 1074 -25.91 -48.82 19.88
CA GLN A 1074 -25.88 -49.90 18.89
C GLN A 1074 -27.21 -50.66 18.90
N ARG A 1075 -28.02 -50.52 17.85
CA ARG A 1075 -29.37 -51.11 17.79
C ARG A 1075 -29.35 -52.56 17.33
N ASN A 1076 -28.32 -52.96 16.59
CA ASN A 1076 -27.90 -54.34 16.33
C ASN A 1076 -26.52 -54.35 15.64
N GLY A 1077 -25.93 -55.53 15.43
CA GLY A 1077 -24.54 -55.71 14.99
C GLY A 1077 -24.11 -55.06 13.65
N LYS A 1078 -25.02 -54.40 12.91
CA LYS A 1078 -24.72 -53.62 11.70
C LYS A 1078 -25.45 -52.26 11.62
N LYS A 1079 -26.10 -51.77 12.69
CA LYS A 1079 -26.77 -50.46 12.72
C LYS A 1079 -26.60 -49.74 14.06
N SER A 1080 -26.08 -48.53 14.01
CA SER A 1080 -26.02 -47.57 15.12
C SER A 1080 -27.06 -46.46 14.99
N LEU A 1081 -27.32 -45.79 16.12
CA LEU A 1081 -28.18 -44.63 16.26
C LEU A 1081 -27.43 -43.60 17.11
N THR A 1082 -27.38 -42.34 16.68
CA THR A 1082 -26.85 -41.23 17.47
C THR A 1082 -28.00 -40.49 18.15
N THR A 1083 -27.91 -40.25 19.45
CA THR A 1083 -28.93 -39.55 20.24
C THR A 1083 -28.37 -38.24 20.79
N VAL A 1084 -29.17 -37.18 20.75
CA VAL A 1084 -28.84 -35.82 21.22
C VAL A 1084 -29.79 -35.43 22.33
N GLN A 1085 -29.24 -35.16 23.51
CA GLN A 1085 -29.96 -34.98 24.78
C GLN A 1085 -29.46 -33.73 25.50
N GLY A 1086 -30.30 -33.07 26.30
CA GLY A 1086 -29.91 -31.88 27.07
C GLY A 1086 -29.87 -30.57 26.29
N LEU A 1087 -30.40 -30.53 25.06
CA LEU A 1087 -30.65 -29.26 24.36
C LEU A 1087 -31.73 -28.45 25.10
N ARG A 1088 -31.60 -27.13 25.11
CA ARG A 1088 -32.56 -26.28 25.83
C ARG A 1088 -33.97 -26.37 25.25
N LYS A 1089 -34.96 -26.24 26.14
CA LYS A 1089 -36.40 -26.35 25.81
C LYS A 1089 -36.91 -25.22 24.88
N GLU A 1090 -36.15 -24.12 24.78
CA GLU A 1090 -36.41 -22.98 23.89
C GLU A 1090 -36.14 -23.25 22.40
N PHE A 1091 -35.36 -24.29 22.07
CA PHE A 1091 -35.04 -24.62 20.68
C PHE A 1091 -36.13 -25.48 20.00
N SER A 1092 -36.36 -25.27 18.70
CA SER A 1092 -37.18 -26.20 17.90
C SER A 1092 -36.35 -27.39 17.44
N TYR A 1093 -36.51 -28.50 18.15
CA TYR A 1093 -35.94 -29.81 17.85
C TYR A 1093 -36.30 -30.29 16.43
N GLU A 1094 -37.46 -29.88 15.93
CA GLU A 1094 -38.01 -30.26 14.63
C GLU A 1094 -37.31 -29.53 13.48
N LYS A 1095 -36.96 -28.24 13.67
CA LYS A 1095 -36.09 -27.50 12.74
C LYS A 1095 -34.67 -28.05 12.77
N ILE A 1096 -34.08 -28.20 13.96
CA ILE A 1096 -32.72 -28.75 14.13
C ILE A 1096 -32.60 -30.13 13.46
N LEU A 1097 -33.60 -31.02 13.64
CA LEU A 1097 -33.63 -32.31 12.94
C LEU A 1097 -33.74 -32.17 11.41
N LYS A 1098 -34.51 -31.21 10.88
CA LYS A 1098 -34.63 -30.99 9.43
C LYS A 1098 -33.28 -30.66 8.80
N ASP A 1099 -32.50 -29.80 9.46
CA ASP A 1099 -31.22 -29.33 8.96
C ASP A 1099 -30.15 -30.43 9.12
N LEU A 1100 -30.09 -31.11 10.28
CA LEU A 1100 -29.25 -32.31 10.49
C LEU A 1100 -29.53 -33.44 9.48
N LYS A 1101 -30.78 -33.64 9.06
CA LYS A 1101 -31.16 -34.60 8.00
C LYS A 1101 -30.61 -34.19 6.64
N LYS A 1102 -30.74 -32.92 6.29
CA LYS A 1102 -30.29 -32.33 5.01
C LYS A 1102 -28.77 -32.46 4.90
N ASP A 1103 -28.05 -31.94 5.90
CA ASP A 1103 -26.60 -31.75 5.81
C ASP A 1103 -25.82 -33.06 5.96
N PHE A 1104 -26.35 -34.05 6.69
CA PHE A 1104 -25.68 -35.36 6.88
C PHE A 1104 -26.32 -36.50 6.05
N CYS A 1105 -27.29 -36.17 5.18
CA CYS A 1105 -28.04 -37.12 4.34
C CYS A 1105 -28.55 -38.37 5.09
N CYS A 1106 -28.92 -38.20 6.37
CA CYS A 1106 -29.25 -39.30 7.27
C CYS A 1106 -30.73 -39.25 7.71
N ASN A 1107 -31.32 -40.41 8.01
CA ASN A 1107 -32.67 -40.48 8.56
C ASN A 1107 -32.67 -40.30 10.09
N GLY A 1108 -33.75 -39.76 10.63
CA GLY A 1108 -33.87 -39.48 12.07
C GLY A 1108 -35.25 -38.98 12.49
N ASN A 1109 -35.51 -38.93 13.80
CA ASN A 1109 -36.77 -38.49 14.41
C ASN A 1109 -36.52 -37.74 15.72
N VAL A 1110 -37.43 -36.86 16.12
CA VAL A 1110 -37.52 -36.37 17.51
C VAL A 1110 -38.38 -37.35 18.28
N VAL A 1111 -37.94 -37.77 19.46
CA VAL A 1111 -38.65 -38.70 20.33
C VAL A 1111 -38.83 -38.05 21.70
N GLN A 1112 -40.01 -38.23 22.30
CA GLN A 1112 -40.25 -37.87 23.69
C GLN A 1112 -39.82 -39.04 24.58
N ASP A 1113 -38.71 -38.87 25.27
CA ASP A 1113 -38.23 -39.77 26.31
C ASP A 1113 -38.95 -39.50 27.64
N LYS A 1114 -39.07 -40.52 28.48
CA LYS A 1114 -39.77 -40.43 29.78
C LYS A 1114 -38.93 -39.74 30.86
N GLU A 1115 -37.61 -39.87 30.79
CA GLU A 1115 -36.67 -39.33 31.77
C GLU A 1115 -35.89 -38.15 31.18
N LEU A 1116 -35.56 -38.21 29.88
CA LEU A 1116 -34.60 -37.31 29.23
C LEU A 1116 -35.25 -36.22 28.36
N GLY A 1117 -36.57 -36.11 28.35
CA GLY A 1117 -37.31 -35.05 27.63
C GLY A 1117 -37.36 -35.26 26.11
N LYS A 1118 -37.35 -34.18 25.33
CA LYS A 1118 -37.21 -34.31 23.87
C LYS A 1118 -35.78 -34.75 23.53
N VAL A 1119 -35.65 -35.74 22.66
CA VAL A 1119 -34.37 -36.31 22.22
C VAL A 1119 -34.36 -36.37 20.69
N ILE A 1120 -33.29 -35.88 20.05
CA ILE A 1120 -33.10 -36.06 18.60
C ILE A 1120 -32.37 -37.39 18.37
N GLN A 1121 -32.89 -38.23 17.47
CA GLN A 1121 -32.29 -39.51 17.10
C GLN A 1121 -31.94 -39.52 15.59
N LEU A 1122 -30.69 -39.82 15.25
CA LEU A 1122 -30.17 -39.92 13.86
C LEU A 1122 -29.61 -41.32 13.59
N GLN A 1123 -29.70 -41.81 12.35
CA GLN A 1123 -29.14 -43.10 11.95
C GLN A 1123 -27.63 -43.00 11.64
N GLY A 1124 -26.87 -44.01 12.08
CA GLY A 1124 -25.42 -44.06 11.97
C GLY A 1124 -24.71 -43.46 13.19
N ASP A 1125 -23.37 -43.46 13.15
CA ASP A 1125 -22.56 -42.63 14.05
C ASP A 1125 -22.40 -41.24 13.41
N GLN A 1126 -23.06 -40.26 13.99
CA GLN A 1126 -23.04 -38.85 13.58
C GLN A 1126 -22.43 -37.98 14.68
N ARG A 1127 -21.80 -38.56 15.71
CA ARG A 1127 -21.42 -37.85 16.94
C ARG A 1127 -20.53 -36.62 16.70
N LYS A 1128 -19.49 -36.77 15.86
CA LYS A 1128 -18.59 -35.67 15.47
C LYS A 1128 -19.36 -34.60 14.68
N ASN A 1129 -20.12 -35.02 13.68
CA ASN A 1129 -20.87 -34.15 12.77
C ASN A 1129 -21.89 -33.30 13.53
N VAL A 1130 -22.72 -33.92 14.38
CA VAL A 1130 -23.68 -33.23 15.27
C VAL A 1130 -22.97 -32.27 16.21
N SER A 1131 -21.86 -32.67 16.82
CA SER A 1131 -21.09 -31.78 17.71
C SER A 1131 -20.59 -30.54 16.98
N GLN A 1132 -20.12 -30.68 15.74
CA GLN A 1132 -19.64 -29.57 14.92
C GLN A 1132 -20.80 -28.66 14.46
N PHE A 1133 -21.95 -29.24 14.08
CA PHE A 1133 -23.17 -28.50 13.74
C PHE A 1133 -23.70 -27.67 14.92
N LEU A 1134 -23.81 -28.26 16.12
CA LEU A 1134 -24.35 -27.55 17.29
C LEU A 1134 -23.48 -26.37 17.74
N VAL A 1135 -22.16 -26.46 17.54
CA VAL A 1135 -21.23 -25.34 17.80
C VAL A 1135 -21.26 -24.29 16.69
N SER A 1136 -21.23 -24.70 15.41
CA SER A 1136 -21.23 -23.77 14.27
C SER A 1136 -22.57 -23.04 14.10
N ALA A 1137 -23.70 -23.66 14.45
CA ALA A 1137 -25.01 -23.04 14.52
C ALA A 1137 -25.23 -22.17 15.78
N GLY A 1138 -24.21 -22.03 16.65
CA GLY A 1138 -24.28 -21.21 17.87
C GLY A 1138 -25.22 -21.74 18.97
N LEU A 1139 -25.75 -22.96 18.84
CA LEU A 1139 -26.74 -23.54 19.75
C LEU A 1139 -26.12 -24.02 21.07
N VAL A 1140 -24.83 -24.39 21.06
CA VAL A 1140 -24.11 -24.96 22.21
C VAL A 1140 -22.63 -24.59 22.15
N LYS A 1141 -22.00 -24.20 23.27
CA LYS A 1141 -20.53 -24.01 23.30
C LYS A 1141 -19.78 -25.33 23.30
N LYS A 1142 -18.55 -25.36 22.76
CA LYS A 1142 -17.71 -26.57 22.66
C LYS A 1142 -17.43 -27.22 24.02
N ASP A 1143 -17.31 -26.44 25.10
CA ASP A 1143 -17.10 -26.93 26.47
C ASP A 1143 -18.37 -27.47 27.15
N GLN A 1144 -19.54 -27.27 26.55
CA GLN A 1144 -20.83 -27.77 27.03
C GLN A 1144 -21.25 -29.08 26.34
N ILE A 1145 -20.49 -29.61 25.38
CA ILE A 1145 -20.83 -30.88 24.71
C ILE A 1145 -20.06 -32.04 25.35
N LYS A 1146 -20.78 -33.10 25.71
CA LYS A 1146 -20.21 -34.40 26.10
C LYS A 1146 -20.57 -35.45 25.05
N ILE A 1147 -19.56 -35.97 24.36
CA ILE A 1147 -19.71 -37.07 23.40
C ILE A 1147 -19.52 -38.39 24.14
N HIS A 1148 -20.41 -39.35 23.92
CA HIS A 1148 -20.38 -40.68 24.56
C HIS A 1148 -20.39 -41.80 23.52
N GLY A 1149 -19.88 -42.96 23.91
CA GLY A 1149 -20.02 -44.23 23.19
C GLY A 1149 -19.35 -45.35 23.94
N PHE A 1150 -19.18 -46.47 23.22
CA PHE A 1150 -18.15 -47.47 23.51
C PHE A 1150 -16.76 -46.86 23.27
#